data_AF-A0A3D8RRP4-F1
#
_entry.id   AF-A0A3D8RRP4-F1
#
_cell.length_a   1.000
_cell.length_b   1.000
_cell.length_c   1.000
_cell.angle_alpha   90.00
_cell.angle_beta   90.00
_cell.angle_gamma   90.00
#
_symmetry.space_group_name_H-M   'P 1'
#
loop_
_entity.id
_entity.type
_entity.pdbx_description
1 polymer ?
#
loop_
_entity_poly.entity_id
_entity_poly.type
_entity_poly.pdbx_seq_one_letter_code
_entity_poly.pdbx_strand_id
1 'polypeptide(L)'
;MATNGHFAPIGSDSSDKTTYEHGVQVIDENKEFNTNLSKYLSFENVAPAGFNYHLISVFGSQSTGKSTLLNHLFGTHFSVMAETERRQTTKGIWLSKNKNGDGKSMADNILVMDVEGTDGRERGEDQDFERKSALFALATSEVLIVNIWEHQVGLYQGANMGLLKTVFEVNLQLFLKDKNTTHRSLLFFVIRDFVGTTPLKALQKTLMEDMSRLWDSISKPSGLERSTVFDYFDFQFYGLPHKSYQPERFVEETKKLSLRFREGQKDATLNAQNGEFSEGGVFLPEYHRRIPADGFSVYAEGIWDQIVNNKDLDLPTQQELLAQFRCDEILREVMIAFDEAIVPFEDKQSQASRLGEPEVLGGLGAAMRSARAKATKNFETEASRYHKGVYQRKRAELEDKVDTRLKALLQGQLNAAHKSGINEFSEAVTAEVKAGQKKGTGYDFAEIVNDEVKKALEKYEEVARATVVEGTAWSDYKQEFALYEKELSEVSARLRREEMRRLATRVERWVQSRLGESVGLEFNALGSGRAGGGAPESGEKPTEKKFWDRVWNVFVETVLDAERRFTDRASSFDASLEEVDVGLWRLRRKSWGVLRSKIEEEMMEGNLLLKLRENFEDKFRYDEAGVPRIWRPTDDIEGIYTRARESTLTLIPLLSRFRLAETSAPPPLDRWVGHTPSSATPADEEDLPPIGGVDEDEGKSLEEEMTILGDAKRQELTVRFKKAADGVYVEAKRSAIGGMTQVPLYFYGILLALGWNEIVAVLRNPAYFFLLFLCAVGAYVTYQLNLWGPIIKMTEAASNQAMIEGKRRLREFLESSDTGRQAIAMSSSGSSREEHEMSRLNKQGKSSTDEDTSSGGIGFVNALLRSVADLLRAPRTISPTSLGLLYVDAGQWTAFLEVDVDFYQPAVLHTAQYFINARLRPTHFTGQLNMATFDLPETFDDLPNKLQYWPAPKGSPEEGLGMLRILTPDIVANAARQIQTGERVCLNWDIENLNPPGFKRKPFEHKIKWVAEGVAFDDEYHFNPQQSSQWDGLRHHNQPAPTTEDPNRRLFHGGTTAEEIQNPKNPRIGMGYWAKKGIAGRGVLIDFVSWAEKKGIAINALTQQVVSLDTVHEIARECKIEFQRGDIFFLRVGLPQTWGAMTDEQKQAYSQQAMPKHAGIEQSERVLRFFWDNHFAVVASDAVSFEVFPPLKPEFDLHHHMLAGWGVPIGEMFDLDGLAEMCRQHGRWTFFVSSSPLNCANGVSSPPNAMAIF
;
A
#
# COMPACT_ATOMS: atom_id res chain seq x y z
N MET A 1 -40.83 35.17 35.24
CA MET A 1 -41.38 35.67 33.96
C MET A 1 -40.33 36.57 33.34
N ALA A 2 -39.90 36.28 32.12
CA ALA A 2 -38.86 37.06 31.45
C ALA A 2 -39.32 38.51 31.24
N THR A 3 -38.46 39.48 31.59
CA THR A 3 -38.62 40.89 31.23
C THR A 3 -38.67 41.00 29.70
N ASN A 4 -39.68 41.68 29.13
CA ASN A 4 -39.97 41.74 27.68
C ASN A 4 -40.36 40.43 26.98
N GLY A 5 -40.96 39.45 27.67
CA GLY A 5 -41.38 38.16 27.05
C GLY A 5 -42.39 38.24 25.88
N HIS A 6 -42.92 39.42 25.56
CA HIS A 6 -43.81 39.70 24.42
C HIS A 6 -43.10 40.29 23.19
N PHE A 7 -41.80 40.57 23.27
CA PHE A 7 -40.95 40.97 22.15
C PHE A 7 -40.20 39.74 21.59
N ALA A 8 -39.79 39.78 20.32
CA ALA A 8 -39.03 38.69 19.70
C ALA A 8 -37.59 38.63 20.26
N PRO A 9 -37.17 37.55 20.96
CA PRO A 9 -35.81 37.37 21.44
C PRO A 9 -34.88 36.85 20.32
N ILE A 10 -33.56 36.91 20.56
CA ILE A 10 -32.55 36.31 19.68
C ILE A 10 -32.78 34.79 19.60
N GLY A 11 -32.73 34.22 18.39
CA GLY A 11 -32.96 32.79 18.14
C GLY A 11 -34.43 32.38 17.93
N SER A 12 -35.38 33.31 17.97
CA SER A 12 -36.78 33.03 17.60
C SER A 12 -36.96 32.95 16.08
N ASP A 13 -36.81 31.74 15.52
CA ASP A 13 -36.99 31.47 14.09
C ASP A 13 -38.47 31.20 13.73
N SER A 14 -39.38 32.04 14.24
CA SER A 14 -40.80 31.97 13.87
C SER A 14 -41.06 32.77 12.58
N SER A 15 -41.74 32.14 11.63
CA SER A 15 -42.23 32.78 10.39
C SER A 15 -43.48 33.64 10.62
N ASP A 16 -44.00 33.69 11.84
CA ASP A 16 -45.24 34.36 12.20
C ASP A 16 -45.03 35.85 12.52
N LYS A 17 -45.76 36.71 11.79
CA LYS A 17 -45.77 38.17 11.98
C LYS A 17 -46.16 38.59 13.41
N THR A 18 -46.94 37.77 14.12
CA THR A 18 -47.42 38.04 15.48
C THR A 18 -46.28 38.07 16.51
N THR A 19 -45.17 37.35 16.29
CA THR A 19 -44.03 37.35 17.21
C THR A 19 -43.30 38.71 17.24
N TYR A 20 -43.40 39.49 16.16
CA TYR A 20 -42.68 40.75 15.97
C TYR A 20 -43.53 42.01 16.23
N GLU A 21 -44.81 41.86 16.61
CA GLU A 21 -45.80 42.95 16.72
C GLU A 21 -45.38 44.10 17.65
N HIS A 22 -44.70 43.77 18.75
CA HIS A 22 -44.33 44.74 19.78
C HIS A 22 -42.91 45.30 19.59
N GLY A 23 -42.03 44.56 18.91
CA GLY A 23 -40.65 44.93 18.63
C GLY A 23 -39.71 43.72 18.68
N VAL A 24 -38.40 43.99 18.54
CA VAL A 24 -37.35 42.98 18.45
C VAL A 24 -36.16 43.32 19.36
N GLN A 25 -35.50 42.31 19.92
CA GLN A 25 -34.21 42.48 20.57
C GLN A 25 -33.11 42.58 19.51
N VAL A 26 -32.36 43.68 19.49
CA VAL A 26 -31.25 43.87 18.52
C VAL A 26 -29.98 43.20 19.03
N ILE A 27 -29.67 43.38 20.32
CA ILE A 27 -28.50 42.81 21.00
C ILE A 27 -28.95 42.26 22.36
N ASP A 28 -28.51 41.06 22.71
CA ASP A 28 -28.84 40.42 23.99
C ASP A 28 -27.82 40.74 25.11
N GLU A 29 -28.00 40.09 26.27
CA GLU A 29 -27.08 40.25 27.41
C GLU A 29 -25.70 39.62 27.19
N ASN A 30 -25.59 38.67 26.26
CA ASN A 30 -24.37 37.95 25.91
C ASN A 30 -23.57 38.62 24.78
N LYS A 31 -24.01 39.79 24.29
CA LYS A 31 -23.42 40.57 23.19
C LYS A 31 -23.65 39.94 21.81
N GLU A 32 -24.61 39.03 21.67
CA GLU A 32 -24.99 38.47 20.38
C GLU A 32 -25.91 39.44 19.63
N PHE A 33 -25.67 39.61 18.32
CA PHE A 33 -26.48 40.45 17.44
C PHE A 33 -27.60 39.63 16.80
N ASN A 34 -28.80 40.21 16.66
CA ASN A 34 -29.94 39.51 16.08
C ASN A 34 -29.94 39.55 14.54
N THR A 35 -29.63 38.41 13.93
CA THR A 35 -29.63 38.22 12.47
C THR A 35 -31.01 38.38 11.81
N ASN A 36 -32.10 38.28 12.58
CA ASN A 36 -33.48 38.41 12.10
C ASN A 36 -34.00 39.86 12.08
N LEU A 37 -33.15 40.87 12.32
CA LEU A 37 -33.55 42.29 12.31
C LEU A 37 -34.09 42.75 10.94
N SER A 38 -33.53 42.26 9.83
CA SER A 38 -34.02 42.53 8.47
C SER A 38 -35.46 42.04 8.24
N LYS A 39 -35.84 40.90 8.83
CA LYS A 39 -37.21 40.36 8.79
C LYS A 39 -38.18 41.28 9.54
N TYR A 40 -37.80 41.77 10.72
CA TYR A 40 -38.59 42.74 11.49
C TYR A 40 -38.89 44.01 10.69
N LEU A 41 -37.87 44.63 10.09
CA LEU A 41 -38.01 45.85 9.28
C LEU A 41 -38.91 45.65 8.06
N SER A 42 -38.91 44.45 7.50
CA SER A 42 -39.80 44.08 6.39
C SER A 42 -41.25 43.93 6.87
N PHE A 43 -41.50 43.29 8.03
CA PHE A 43 -42.84 43.10 8.57
C PHE A 43 -43.53 44.39 9.03
N GLU A 44 -42.76 45.36 9.54
CA GLU A 44 -43.23 46.70 9.95
C GLU A 44 -43.27 47.71 8.78
N ASN A 45 -43.03 47.23 7.55
CA ASN A 45 -43.06 48.01 6.31
C ASN A 45 -42.10 49.22 6.31
N VAL A 46 -40.93 49.06 6.92
CA VAL A 46 -39.87 50.10 6.97
C VAL A 46 -38.83 49.87 5.89
N ALA A 47 -38.49 48.61 5.57
CA ALA A 47 -37.52 48.27 4.52
C ALA A 47 -37.79 48.96 3.15
N PRO A 48 -39.04 49.00 2.62
CA PRO A 48 -39.30 49.68 1.34
C PRO A 48 -39.31 51.22 1.43
N ALA A 49 -39.17 51.81 2.61
CA ALA A 49 -39.15 53.27 2.78
C ALA A 49 -37.83 53.93 2.34
N GLY A 50 -36.80 53.14 1.99
CA GLY A 50 -35.51 53.66 1.55
C GLY A 50 -34.86 54.54 2.61
N PHE A 51 -34.60 55.81 2.30
CA PHE A 51 -34.02 56.78 3.25
C PHE A 51 -35.05 57.49 4.14
N ASN A 52 -36.34 57.19 4.00
CA ASN A 52 -37.39 57.85 4.77
C ASN A 52 -37.66 57.10 6.08
N TYR A 53 -36.67 57.07 6.97
CA TYR A 53 -36.80 56.61 8.36
C TYR A 53 -35.87 57.41 9.26
N HIS A 54 -36.15 57.40 10.56
CA HIS A 54 -35.32 58.05 11.57
C HIS A 54 -35.03 57.10 12.71
N LEU A 55 -33.80 57.13 13.22
CA LEU A 55 -33.39 56.30 14.36
C LEU A 55 -33.14 57.16 15.62
N ILE A 56 -33.87 56.83 16.68
CA ILE A 56 -33.75 57.45 17.99
C ILE A 56 -33.29 56.41 19.00
N SER A 57 -32.33 56.77 19.85
CA SER A 57 -31.96 55.99 21.03
C SER A 57 -32.20 56.76 22.32
N VAL A 58 -32.49 56.06 23.41
CA VAL A 58 -32.47 56.63 24.76
C VAL A 58 -31.30 56.09 25.58
N PHE A 59 -30.64 56.98 26.30
CA PHE A 59 -29.50 56.69 27.16
C PHE A 59 -29.66 57.38 28.52
N GLY A 60 -29.20 56.74 29.60
CA GLY A 60 -29.25 57.28 30.96
C GLY A 60 -29.24 56.20 32.04
N SER A 61 -29.03 56.60 33.30
CA SER A 61 -28.86 55.66 34.41
C SER A 61 -30.04 54.70 34.56
N GLN A 62 -29.79 53.54 35.20
CA GLN A 62 -30.83 52.58 35.53
C GLN A 62 -31.94 53.24 36.37
N SER A 63 -33.20 52.84 36.14
CA SER A 63 -34.37 53.32 36.89
C SER A 63 -34.73 54.80 36.71
N THR A 64 -34.15 55.49 35.72
CA THR A 64 -34.49 56.90 35.42
C THR A 64 -35.79 57.09 34.63
N GLY A 65 -36.53 56.00 34.37
CA GLY A 65 -37.79 56.01 33.63
C GLY A 65 -37.65 56.17 32.11
N LYS A 66 -36.60 55.59 31.52
CA LYS A 66 -36.34 55.59 30.05
C LYS A 66 -37.47 54.91 29.26
N SER A 67 -37.73 53.63 29.52
CA SER A 67 -38.79 52.87 28.86
C SER A 67 -40.17 53.49 29.10
N THR A 68 -40.40 54.08 30.30
CA THR A 68 -41.61 54.87 30.59
C THR A 68 -41.73 56.08 29.66
N LEU A 69 -40.65 56.84 29.46
CA LEU A 69 -40.66 58.00 28.56
C LEU A 69 -40.94 57.58 27.12
N LEU A 70 -40.27 56.54 26.63
CA LEU A 70 -40.47 56.04 25.26
C LEU A 70 -41.91 55.59 25.01
N ASN A 71 -42.50 54.85 25.95
CA ASN A 71 -43.87 54.38 25.84
C ASN A 71 -44.88 55.54 25.77
N HIS A 72 -44.69 56.61 26.57
CA HIS A 72 -45.57 57.79 26.52
C HIS A 72 -45.33 58.67 25.28
N LEU A 73 -44.09 58.75 24.80
CA LEU A 73 -43.70 59.63 23.70
C LEU A 73 -44.07 59.02 22.32
N PHE A 74 -43.75 57.75 22.11
CA PHE A 74 -43.87 57.07 20.81
C PHE A 74 -44.95 55.98 20.75
N GLY A 75 -45.60 55.65 21.88
CA GLY A 75 -46.64 54.62 21.94
C GLY A 75 -46.09 53.19 21.94
N THR A 76 -44.81 53.03 22.32
CA THR A 76 -44.16 51.72 22.42
C THR A 76 -44.61 50.94 23.65
N HIS A 77 -44.27 49.64 23.71
CA HIS A 77 -44.68 48.73 24.80
C HIS A 77 -43.49 48.09 25.54
N PHE A 78 -42.39 48.83 25.72
CA PHE A 78 -41.22 48.34 26.47
C PHE A 78 -41.59 48.05 27.92
N SER A 79 -41.03 47.00 28.52
CA SER A 79 -41.29 46.66 29.93
C SER A 79 -40.78 47.76 30.86
N VAL A 80 -41.60 48.12 31.85
CA VAL A 80 -41.27 49.11 32.87
C VAL A 80 -41.13 48.42 34.24
N MET A 81 -40.24 48.95 35.09
CA MET A 81 -40.03 48.48 36.46
C MET A 81 -41.35 48.43 37.26
N ALA A 82 -41.60 47.30 37.92
CA ALA A 82 -42.68 47.17 38.89
C ALA A 82 -42.33 47.97 40.16
N GLU A 83 -43.26 48.76 40.69
CA GLU A 83 -43.03 49.67 41.82
C GLU A 83 -42.65 48.94 43.14
N THR A 84 -42.87 47.63 43.20
CA THR A 84 -42.62 46.77 44.37
C THR A 84 -41.16 46.36 44.56
N GLU A 85 -40.34 46.30 43.50
CA GLU A 85 -38.93 45.92 43.57
C GLU A 85 -38.07 46.75 42.60
N ARG A 86 -37.04 47.44 43.11
CA ARG A 86 -36.06 48.15 42.25
C ARG A 86 -35.03 47.16 41.69
N ARG A 87 -35.33 46.54 40.56
CA ARG A 87 -34.44 45.65 39.77
C ARG A 87 -34.32 46.07 38.31
N GLN A 88 -33.30 45.59 37.60
CA GLN A 88 -33.11 45.83 36.18
C GLN A 88 -34.28 45.30 35.36
N THR A 89 -34.81 46.13 34.47
CA THR A 89 -35.92 45.77 33.58
C THR A 89 -35.56 45.63 32.11
N THR A 90 -34.61 46.42 31.61
CA THR A 90 -34.13 46.33 30.23
C THR A 90 -32.79 45.63 30.24
N LYS A 91 -32.70 44.48 29.56
CA LYS A 91 -31.46 43.72 29.35
C LYS A 91 -31.14 43.71 27.86
N GLY A 92 -29.98 44.21 27.47
CA GLY A 92 -29.62 44.36 26.06
C GLY A 92 -30.21 45.62 25.41
N ILE A 93 -30.26 45.63 24.08
CA ILE A 93 -30.78 46.72 23.26
C ILE A 93 -32.04 46.25 22.52
N TRP A 94 -33.13 46.99 22.66
CA TRP A 94 -34.43 46.64 22.07
C TRP A 94 -34.85 47.70 21.07
N LEU A 95 -35.48 47.30 19.98
CA LEU A 95 -35.96 48.17 18.92
C LEU A 95 -37.47 48.01 18.71
N SER A 96 -38.18 49.14 18.55
CA SER A 96 -39.60 49.18 18.20
C SER A 96 -39.91 50.37 17.29
N LYS A 97 -40.81 50.19 16.32
CA LYS A 97 -41.36 51.28 15.50
C LYS A 97 -42.39 52.09 16.30
N ASN A 98 -42.44 53.40 16.08
CA ASN A 98 -43.47 54.26 16.67
C ASN A 98 -44.89 53.77 16.33
N LYS A 99 -45.80 53.83 17.31
CA LYS A 99 -47.20 53.44 17.14
C LYS A 99 -48.17 54.62 17.26
N ASN A 100 -47.69 55.79 17.67
CA ASN A 100 -48.46 57.04 17.82
C ASN A 100 -48.59 57.89 16.54
N GLY A 101 -48.51 57.31 15.34
CA GLY A 101 -48.49 58.05 14.07
C GLY A 101 -49.85 58.17 13.38
N ASP A 102 -50.47 59.35 13.42
CA ASP A 102 -51.62 59.74 12.57
C ASP A 102 -51.18 60.44 11.26
N GLY A 103 -49.90 60.35 10.87
CA GLY A 103 -49.31 60.93 9.65
C GLY A 103 -49.34 62.46 9.52
N LYS A 104 -49.91 63.18 10.50
CA LYS A 104 -50.05 64.66 10.49
C LYS A 104 -49.21 65.38 11.56
N SER A 105 -48.69 64.67 12.56
CA SER A 105 -48.05 65.27 13.75
C SER A 105 -46.60 64.85 14.00
N MET A 106 -46.19 63.66 13.55
CA MET A 106 -44.83 63.10 13.68
C MET A 106 -44.40 62.46 12.37
N ALA A 107 -43.09 62.24 12.20
CA ALA A 107 -42.56 61.49 11.05
C ALA A 107 -43.07 60.02 11.04
N ASP A 108 -43.28 59.47 9.84
CA ASP A 108 -43.99 58.20 9.64
C ASP A 108 -43.20 56.96 10.06
N ASN A 109 -41.87 56.94 9.84
CA ASN A 109 -41.01 55.79 10.13
C ASN A 109 -39.97 56.14 11.20
N ILE A 110 -40.40 56.20 12.46
CA ILE A 110 -39.48 56.42 13.58
C ILE A 110 -39.18 55.07 14.25
N LEU A 111 -37.91 54.69 14.20
CA LEU A 111 -37.33 53.53 14.87
C LEU A 111 -36.77 53.97 16.23
N VAL A 112 -37.23 53.33 17.31
CA VAL A 112 -36.91 53.71 18.69
C VAL A 112 -36.14 52.58 19.37
N MET A 113 -34.92 52.88 19.82
CA MET A 113 -34.07 51.95 20.56
C MET A 113 -34.08 52.25 22.07
N ASP A 114 -34.47 51.27 22.87
CA ASP A 114 -34.34 51.28 24.33
C ASP A 114 -33.03 50.58 24.71
N VAL A 115 -32.06 51.38 25.16
CA VAL A 115 -30.74 50.90 25.60
C VAL A 115 -30.79 50.62 27.10
N GLU A 116 -30.18 49.51 27.51
CA GLU A 116 -29.99 49.16 28.92
C GLU A 116 -29.44 50.33 29.75
N GLY A 117 -29.97 50.46 30.97
CA GLY A 117 -29.56 51.53 31.87
C GLY A 117 -28.17 51.32 32.45
N THR A 118 -27.44 52.40 32.58
CA THR A 118 -26.06 52.42 33.11
C THR A 118 -26.05 52.51 34.63
N ASP A 119 -24.91 52.18 35.24
CA ASP A 119 -24.68 52.24 36.70
C ASP A 119 -25.61 51.29 37.49
N GLY A 120 -25.72 50.05 37.00
CA GLY A 120 -26.60 49.04 37.57
C GLY A 120 -25.94 48.12 38.60
N ARG A 121 -26.61 47.88 39.74
CA ARG A 121 -26.11 47.02 40.83
C ARG A 121 -25.83 45.57 40.39
N GLU A 122 -26.53 45.11 39.36
CA GLU A 122 -26.60 43.69 38.98
C GLU A 122 -25.41 43.23 38.12
N ARG A 123 -24.68 44.16 37.47
CA ARG A 123 -23.48 43.84 36.67
C ARG A 123 -22.15 44.14 37.39
N GLY A 124 -22.16 44.80 38.55
CA GLY A 124 -20.95 45.08 39.34
C GLY A 124 -20.02 46.11 38.69
N GLU A 125 -18.70 45.96 38.85
CA GLU A 125 -17.67 46.88 38.33
C GLU A 125 -17.42 46.74 36.80
N ASP A 126 -18.02 45.74 36.13
CA ASP A 126 -17.82 45.50 34.70
C ASP A 126 -18.72 46.39 33.83
N GLN A 127 -18.20 47.56 33.48
CA GLN A 127 -18.85 48.56 32.63
C GLN A 127 -18.63 48.31 31.12
N ASP A 128 -18.11 47.16 30.69
CA ASP A 128 -17.83 46.87 29.28
C ASP A 128 -19.10 46.90 28.41
N PHE A 129 -20.19 46.28 28.87
CA PHE A 129 -21.44 46.26 28.12
C PHE A 129 -22.09 47.64 28.00
N GLU A 130 -22.06 48.44 29.07
CA GLU A 130 -22.61 49.80 29.10
C GLU A 130 -21.87 50.72 28.12
N ARG A 131 -20.53 50.62 28.06
CA ARG A 131 -19.69 51.36 27.10
C ARG A 131 -20.01 50.99 25.66
N LYS A 132 -20.08 49.69 25.35
CA LYS A 132 -20.35 49.19 24.00
C LYS A 132 -21.75 49.55 23.52
N SER A 133 -22.75 49.41 24.39
CA SER A 133 -24.14 49.74 24.08
C SER A 133 -24.34 51.24 23.84
N ALA A 134 -23.69 52.09 24.64
CA ALA A 134 -23.73 53.54 24.47
C ALA A 134 -23.04 54.00 23.18
N LEU A 135 -21.89 53.39 22.85
CA LEU A 135 -21.18 53.66 21.60
C LEU A 135 -21.99 53.23 20.38
N PHE A 136 -22.61 52.04 20.43
CA PHE A 136 -23.49 51.55 19.38
C PHE A 136 -24.68 52.50 19.17
N ALA A 137 -25.33 52.94 20.24
CA ALA A 137 -26.44 53.89 20.17
C ALA A 137 -26.02 55.23 19.55
N LEU A 138 -24.84 55.76 19.90
CA LEU A 138 -24.31 57.02 19.36
C LEU A 138 -23.94 56.92 17.87
N ALA A 139 -23.29 55.83 17.47
CA ALA A 139 -22.84 55.63 16.09
C ALA A 139 -24.01 55.41 15.12
N THR A 140 -25.06 54.71 15.58
CA THR A 140 -26.20 54.36 14.73
C THR A 140 -27.29 55.43 14.71
N SER A 141 -27.53 56.14 15.82
CA SER A 141 -28.69 57.03 15.95
C SER A 141 -28.47 58.44 15.44
N GLU A 142 -29.55 59.05 14.96
CA GLU A 142 -29.60 60.46 14.59
C GLU A 142 -29.81 61.34 15.81
N VAL A 143 -30.68 60.88 16.71
CA VAL A 143 -31.05 61.55 17.95
C VAL A 143 -30.77 60.61 19.11
N LEU A 144 -29.90 61.03 20.03
CA LEU A 144 -29.65 60.35 21.28
C LEU A 144 -30.29 61.14 22.42
N ILE A 145 -31.35 60.58 23.01
CA ILE A 145 -32.05 61.15 24.15
C ILE A 145 -31.27 60.81 25.42
N VAL A 146 -30.74 61.83 26.10
CA VAL A 146 -30.04 61.68 27.37
C VAL A 146 -31.01 62.01 28.50
N ASN A 147 -31.52 60.96 29.16
CA ASN A 147 -32.54 61.07 30.21
C ASN A 147 -31.87 61.16 31.60
N ILE A 148 -31.95 62.34 32.22
CA ILE A 148 -31.30 62.68 33.50
C ILE A 148 -32.28 63.35 34.45
N TRP A 149 -32.08 63.26 35.76
CA TRP A 149 -32.92 63.94 36.75
C TRP A 149 -32.40 65.35 37.03
N GLU A 150 -33.28 66.28 37.42
CA GLU A 150 -32.88 67.66 37.76
C GLU A 150 -31.74 67.70 38.79
N HIS A 151 -31.79 66.86 39.83
CA HIS A 151 -30.77 66.80 40.88
C HIS A 151 -29.45 66.13 40.46
N GLN A 152 -29.42 65.46 39.30
CA GLN A 152 -28.18 64.88 38.74
C GLN A 152 -27.39 65.92 37.92
N VAL A 153 -28.01 67.03 37.52
CA VAL A 153 -27.34 68.10 36.78
C VAL A 153 -26.25 68.73 37.67
N GLY A 154 -25.01 68.73 37.19
CA GLY A 154 -23.82 69.20 37.93
C GLY A 154 -23.08 68.13 38.73
N LEU A 155 -23.53 66.86 38.71
CA LEU A 155 -22.81 65.73 39.32
C LEU A 155 -22.02 64.94 38.27
N TYR A 156 -20.71 64.76 38.48
CA TYR A 156 -19.85 64.04 37.53
C TYR A 156 -20.21 62.55 37.39
N GLN A 157 -20.32 61.83 38.52
CA GLN A 157 -20.70 60.41 38.52
C GLN A 157 -22.21 60.23 38.33
N GLY A 158 -23.02 61.04 39.04
CA GLY A 158 -24.49 60.94 38.99
C GLY A 158 -25.11 61.22 37.62
N ALA A 159 -24.42 61.94 36.72
CA ALA A 159 -24.85 62.19 35.36
C ALA A 159 -24.17 61.27 34.31
N ASN A 160 -23.40 60.27 34.72
CA ASN A 160 -22.61 59.36 33.87
C ASN A 160 -21.61 60.06 32.93
N MET A 161 -20.99 61.14 33.39
CA MET A 161 -20.06 61.93 32.57
C MET A 161 -18.79 61.14 32.18
N GLY A 162 -18.32 60.24 33.05
CA GLY A 162 -17.16 59.38 32.77
C GLY A 162 -17.42 58.36 31.64
N LEU A 163 -18.64 57.85 31.57
CA LEU A 163 -19.07 56.94 30.50
C LEU A 163 -19.17 57.68 29.16
N LEU A 164 -19.82 58.86 29.16
CA LEU A 164 -19.90 59.71 27.96
C LEU A 164 -18.52 60.14 27.46
N LYS A 165 -17.57 60.45 28.36
CA LYS A 165 -16.18 60.74 27.98
C LYS A 165 -15.57 59.62 27.15
N THR A 166 -15.65 58.39 27.67
CA THR A 166 -15.08 57.20 27.01
C THR A 166 -15.77 56.95 25.67
N VAL A 167 -17.10 57.08 25.63
CA VAL A 167 -17.89 56.89 24.40
C VAL A 167 -17.53 57.93 23.34
N PHE A 168 -17.36 59.20 23.70
CA PHE A 168 -16.95 60.24 22.75
C PHE A 168 -15.53 60.03 22.23
N GLU A 169 -14.60 59.65 23.10
CA GLU A 169 -13.22 59.35 22.72
C GLU A 169 -13.15 58.21 21.70
N VAL A 170 -13.79 57.07 22.00
CA VAL A 170 -13.82 55.92 21.09
C VAL A 170 -14.61 56.23 19.82
N ASN A 171 -15.72 56.98 19.89
CA ASN A 171 -16.47 57.40 18.71
C ASN A 171 -15.65 58.30 17.79
N LEU A 172 -14.83 59.20 18.35
CA LEU A 172 -13.93 60.07 17.60
C LEU A 172 -12.83 59.26 16.88
N GLN A 173 -12.29 58.25 17.56
CA GLN A 173 -11.26 57.36 17.00
C GLN A 173 -11.79 56.42 15.91
N LEU A 174 -12.99 55.87 16.09
CA LEU A 174 -13.58 54.87 15.19
C LEU A 174 -14.25 55.50 13.96
N PHE A 175 -15.03 56.57 14.14
CA PHE A 175 -16.01 57.01 13.11
C PHE A 175 -15.75 58.41 12.55
N LEU A 176 -14.80 59.18 13.10
CA LEU A 176 -14.64 60.61 12.79
C LEU A 176 -13.20 60.99 12.43
N LYS A 177 -12.54 60.22 11.54
CA LYS A 177 -11.13 60.45 11.14
C LYS A 177 -10.89 61.68 10.23
N ASP A 178 -11.91 62.14 9.49
CA ASP A 178 -11.78 63.27 8.54
C ASP A 178 -12.81 64.39 8.80
N LYS A 179 -12.38 65.64 8.59
CA LYS A 179 -13.20 66.85 8.79
C LYS A 179 -14.29 67.05 7.73
N ASN A 180 -14.22 66.32 6.61
CA ASN A 180 -15.09 66.49 5.44
C ASN A 180 -16.23 65.48 5.33
N THR A 181 -16.27 64.44 6.19
CA THR A 181 -17.22 63.31 6.08
C THR A 181 -18.10 63.14 7.31
N THR A 182 -18.56 64.23 7.94
CA THR A 182 -19.23 64.11 9.26
C THR A 182 -20.72 64.39 9.19
N HIS A 183 -21.50 63.34 9.36
CA HIS A 183 -22.90 63.41 9.80
C HIS A 183 -22.93 63.85 11.27
N ARG A 184 -23.77 64.84 11.61
CA ARG A 184 -23.94 65.31 12.99
C ARG A 184 -24.92 64.44 13.75
N SER A 185 -24.89 64.46 15.07
CA SER A 185 -25.92 63.82 15.89
C SER A 185 -26.50 64.81 16.89
N LEU A 186 -27.79 64.67 17.18
CA LEU A 186 -28.46 65.48 18.18
C LEU A 186 -28.40 64.80 19.55
N LEU A 187 -27.80 65.48 20.53
CA LEU A 187 -27.88 65.12 21.94
C LEU A 187 -29.08 65.84 22.56
N PHE A 188 -30.18 65.11 22.76
CA PHE A 188 -31.42 65.64 23.31
C PHE A 188 -31.49 65.34 24.81
N PHE A 189 -31.21 66.32 25.64
CA PHE A 189 -31.30 66.19 27.10
C PHE A 189 -32.73 66.34 27.58
N VAL A 190 -33.26 65.29 28.21
CA VAL A 190 -34.57 65.31 28.87
C VAL A 190 -34.34 65.31 30.37
N ILE A 191 -34.64 66.45 31.00
CA ILE A 191 -34.48 66.67 32.44
C ILE A 191 -35.78 66.24 33.13
N ARG A 192 -35.69 65.16 33.90
CA ARG A 192 -36.79 64.53 34.62
C ARG A 192 -36.98 65.16 35.99
N ASP A 193 -38.23 65.10 36.43
CA ASP A 193 -38.71 65.63 37.71
C ASP A 193 -38.38 67.11 37.88
N PHE A 194 -38.52 67.87 36.78
CA PHE A 194 -38.28 69.31 36.75
C PHE A 194 -39.36 70.04 37.56
N VAL A 195 -38.95 70.59 38.71
CA VAL A 195 -39.82 71.35 39.63
C VAL A 195 -39.85 72.84 39.26
N GLY A 196 -38.82 73.32 38.55
CA GLY A 196 -38.72 74.70 38.09
C GLY A 196 -38.13 75.68 39.11
N THR A 197 -37.55 75.17 40.22
CA THR A 197 -36.81 75.99 41.19
C THR A 197 -35.54 76.57 40.57
N THR A 198 -34.84 75.77 39.77
CA THR A 198 -33.75 76.23 38.92
C THR A 198 -34.29 76.44 37.51
N PRO A 199 -34.16 77.64 36.91
CA PRO A 199 -34.63 77.87 35.54
C PRO A 199 -33.94 76.93 34.55
N LEU A 200 -34.70 76.41 33.57
CA LEU A 200 -34.17 75.49 32.56
C LEU A 200 -32.92 76.04 31.86
N LYS A 201 -32.87 77.35 31.58
CA LYS A 201 -31.70 78.03 30.99
C LYS A 201 -30.42 77.90 31.82
N ALA A 202 -30.53 77.88 33.15
CA ALA A 202 -29.37 77.70 34.02
C ALA A 202 -28.86 76.25 33.96
N LEU A 203 -29.77 75.27 33.97
CA LEU A 203 -29.42 73.85 33.82
C LEU A 203 -28.79 73.56 32.44
N GLN A 204 -29.33 74.16 31.37
CA GLN A 204 -28.78 74.10 30.02
C GLN A 204 -27.34 74.59 29.98
N LYS A 205 -27.07 75.76 30.58
CA LYS A 205 -25.73 76.34 30.63
C LYS A 205 -24.74 75.42 31.36
N THR A 206 -25.12 74.88 32.52
CA THR A 206 -24.28 73.94 33.28
C THR A 206 -23.94 72.70 32.45
N LEU A 207 -24.93 72.07 31.82
CA LEU A 207 -24.70 70.88 30.99
C LEU A 207 -23.82 71.18 29.78
N MET A 208 -23.98 72.34 29.13
CA MET A 208 -23.12 72.75 28.02
C MET A 208 -21.66 72.95 28.44
N GLU A 209 -21.44 73.59 29.60
CA GLU A 209 -20.10 73.78 30.16
C GLU A 209 -19.46 72.42 30.49
N ASP A 210 -20.23 71.50 31.08
CA ASP A 210 -19.76 70.14 31.39
C ASP A 210 -19.40 69.37 30.10
N MET A 211 -20.24 69.43 29.06
CA MET A 211 -19.96 68.79 27.76
C MET A 211 -18.70 69.35 27.09
N SER A 212 -18.52 70.68 27.15
CA SER A 212 -17.34 71.34 26.58
C SER A 212 -16.07 70.93 27.34
N ARG A 213 -16.10 70.92 28.68
CA ARG A 213 -14.97 70.47 29.51
C ARG A 213 -14.63 69.00 29.28
N LEU A 214 -15.64 68.14 29.12
CA LEU A 214 -15.43 66.73 28.82
C LEU A 214 -14.74 66.56 27.46
N TRP A 215 -15.21 67.28 26.44
CA TRP A 215 -14.65 67.24 25.09
C TRP A 215 -13.21 67.76 25.00
N ASP A 216 -12.83 68.71 25.86
CA ASP A 216 -11.44 69.17 25.93
C ASP A 216 -10.53 68.17 26.66
N SER A 217 -11.10 67.26 27.45
CA SER A 217 -10.35 66.28 28.25
C SER A 217 -10.09 64.93 27.57
N ILE A 218 -10.66 64.67 26.39
CA ILE A 218 -10.49 63.41 25.63
C ILE A 218 -9.22 63.45 24.76
N SER A 219 -8.63 62.28 24.49
CA SER A 219 -7.53 62.19 23.53
C SER A 219 -8.05 62.30 22.09
N LYS A 220 -7.57 63.31 21.35
CA LYS A 220 -8.00 63.59 19.96
C LYS A 220 -6.92 63.09 18.97
N PRO A 221 -7.29 62.42 17.86
CA PRO A 221 -6.34 62.03 16.81
C PRO A 221 -5.63 63.24 16.17
N SER A 222 -4.44 63.01 15.61
CA SER A 222 -3.65 64.05 14.93
C SER A 222 -4.46 64.70 13.81
N GLY A 223 -4.61 66.03 13.85
CA GLY A 223 -5.41 66.81 12.89
C GLY A 223 -6.77 67.30 13.43
N LEU A 224 -7.26 66.74 14.55
CA LEU A 224 -8.53 67.12 15.20
C LEU A 224 -8.35 67.85 16.54
N GLU A 225 -7.12 68.23 16.89
CA GLU A 225 -6.78 68.88 18.17
C GLU A 225 -7.56 70.17 18.44
N ARG A 226 -7.92 70.91 17.37
CA ARG A 226 -8.67 72.17 17.44
C ARG A 226 -10.19 72.00 17.31
N SER A 227 -10.71 70.77 17.28
CA SER A 227 -12.14 70.53 17.13
C SER A 227 -12.91 70.75 18.44
N THR A 228 -14.13 71.27 18.31
CA THR A 228 -15.06 71.52 19.42
C THR A 228 -16.22 70.54 19.39
N VAL A 229 -16.90 70.34 20.52
CA VAL A 229 -18.05 69.43 20.60
C VAL A 229 -19.18 69.82 19.64
N PHE A 230 -19.32 71.12 19.35
CA PHE A 230 -20.33 71.69 18.44
C PHE A 230 -20.06 71.41 16.95
N ASP A 231 -18.87 70.93 16.60
CA ASP A 231 -18.57 70.52 15.23
C ASP A 231 -19.29 69.21 14.87
N TYR A 232 -19.53 68.35 15.87
CA TYR A 232 -20.06 66.99 15.71
C TYR A 232 -21.44 66.78 16.32
N PHE A 233 -21.78 67.50 17.39
CA PHE A 233 -23.02 67.34 18.12
C PHE A 233 -23.81 68.65 18.22
N ASP A 234 -25.10 68.56 17.96
CA ASP A 234 -26.06 69.61 18.29
C ASP A 234 -26.77 69.26 19.60
N PHE A 235 -27.25 70.27 20.33
CA PHE A 235 -27.80 70.11 21.67
C PHE A 235 -29.22 70.67 21.76
N GLN A 236 -30.13 69.93 22.38
CA GLN A 236 -31.47 70.40 22.74
C GLN A 236 -31.84 69.93 24.15
N PHE A 237 -32.71 70.68 24.82
CA PHE A 237 -33.09 70.42 26.20
C PHE A 237 -34.60 70.55 26.39
N TYR A 238 -35.18 69.67 27.22
CA TYR A 238 -36.59 69.72 27.61
C TYR A 238 -36.77 69.30 29.06
N GLY A 239 -37.56 70.05 29.83
CA GLY A 239 -37.88 69.74 31.23
C GLY A 239 -39.23 69.03 31.33
N LEU A 240 -39.26 67.84 31.93
CA LEU A 240 -40.49 67.10 32.21
C LEU A 240 -40.85 67.18 33.70
N PRO A 241 -42.12 67.51 34.03
CA PRO A 241 -42.61 67.53 35.40
C PRO A 241 -42.50 66.16 36.10
N HIS A 242 -42.61 66.16 37.43
CA HIS A 242 -42.50 64.93 38.22
C HIS A 242 -43.65 63.96 37.91
N LYS A 243 -43.32 62.74 37.47
CA LYS A 243 -44.33 61.73 37.05
C LYS A 243 -45.33 61.40 38.16
N SER A 244 -44.84 61.07 39.36
CA SER A 244 -45.71 60.63 40.46
C SER A 244 -46.51 61.75 41.13
N TYR A 245 -45.93 62.95 41.29
CA TYR A 245 -46.60 64.08 41.97
C TYR A 245 -47.39 64.99 41.03
N GLN A 246 -47.08 65.00 39.73
CA GLN A 246 -47.77 65.81 38.72
C GLN A 246 -48.08 64.99 37.45
N PRO A 247 -48.83 63.88 37.55
CA PRO A 247 -49.03 62.94 36.44
C PRO A 247 -49.74 63.56 35.23
N GLU A 248 -50.75 64.40 35.46
CA GLU A 248 -51.50 65.06 34.38
C GLU A 248 -50.59 66.01 33.57
N ARG A 249 -49.79 66.83 34.25
CA ARG A 249 -48.82 67.72 33.60
C ARG A 249 -47.72 66.96 32.89
N PHE A 250 -47.25 65.84 33.44
CA PHE A 250 -46.28 64.98 32.78
C PHE A 250 -46.82 64.43 31.46
N VAL A 251 -48.06 63.94 31.43
CA VAL A 251 -48.71 63.45 30.20
C VAL A 251 -48.95 64.57 29.20
N GLU A 252 -49.34 65.76 29.65
CA GLU A 252 -49.51 66.93 28.79
C GLU A 252 -48.18 67.37 28.14
N GLU A 253 -47.12 67.49 28.94
CA GLU A 253 -45.80 67.92 28.46
C GLU A 253 -45.13 66.86 27.59
N THR A 254 -45.31 65.57 27.86
CA THR A 254 -44.82 64.50 26.96
C THR A 254 -45.54 64.50 25.62
N LYS A 255 -46.85 64.84 25.58
CA LYS A 255 -47.58 65.06 24.32
C LYS A 255 -47.09 66.31 23.58
N LYS A 256 -46.75 67.40 24.27
CA LYS A 256 -46.13 68.58 23.62
C LYS A 256 -44.76 68.23 23.03
N LEU A 257 -43.98 67.42 23.74
CA LEU A 257 -42.69 66.95 23.28
C LEU A 257 -42.80 66.04 22.04
N SER A 258 -43.80 65.16 21.96
CA SER A 258 -43.98 64.28 20.80
C SER A 258 -44.20 65.04 19.49
N LEU A 259 -44.91 66.18 19.54
CA LEU A 259 -45.15 67.05 18.38
C LEU A 259 -43.88 67.67 17.77
N ARG A 260 -42.74 67.60 18.48
CA ARG A 260 -41.45 68.10 17.99
C ARG A 260 -40.70 67.08 17.11
N PHE A 261 -41.03 65.79 17.18
CA PHE A 261 -40.39 64.72 16.40
C PHE A 261 -40.90 64.65 14.95
N ARG A 262 -40.63 65.73 14.22
CA ARG A 262 -40.90 65.93 12.79
C ARG A 262 -39.66 66.50 12.10
N GLU A 263 -39.62 66.45 10.78
CA GLU A 263 -38.56 67.09 10.00
C GLU A 263 -38.55 68.60 10.24
N GLY A 264 -37.36 69.15 10.46
CA GLY A 264 -37.11 70.57 10.71
C GLY A 264 -36.07 71.13 9.75
N GLN A 265 -35.97 72.46 9.70
CA GLN A 265 -34.90 73.18 9.03
C GLN A 265 -34.05 73.91 10.06
N LYS A 266 -32.73 73.97 9.80
CA LYS A 266 -31.77 74.66 10.66
C LYS A 266 -31.93 76.16 10.50
N ASP A 267 -32.17 76.86 11.59
CA ASP A 267 -32.24 78.32 11.60
C ASP A 267 -30.82 78.89 11.81
N ALA A 268 -30.25 79.49 10.76
CA ALA A 268 -28.85 79.91 10.73
C ALA A 268 -28.54 81.12 11.65
N THR A 269 -29.57 81.77 12.21
CA THR A 269 -29.42 82.91 13.12
C THR A 269 -29.26 82.53 14.60
N LEU A 270 -29.62 81.29 14.98
CA LEU A 270 -29.55 80.82 16.36
C LEU A 270 -28.16 80.24 16.65
N ASN A 271 -27.49 80.75 17.69
CA ASN A 271 -26.18 80.25 18.11
C ASN A 271 -26.30 79.46 19.42
N ALA A 272 -26.03 78.15 19.34
CA ALA A 272 -26.03 77.26 20.50
C ALA A 272 -25.05 77.71 21.60
N GLN A 273 -23.94 78.39 21.25
CA GLN A 273 -22.99 78.95 22.23
C GLN A 273 -23.58 80.10 23.06
N ASN A 274 -24.61 80.77 22.55
CA ASN A 274 -25.31 81.86 23.25
C ASN A 274 -26.54 81.36 24.04
N GLY A 275 -26.82 80.04 24.03
CA GLY A 275 -27.97 79.44 24.72
C GLY A 275 -29.31 79.64 24.01
N GLU A 276 -29.29 79.88 22.69
CA GLU A 276 -30.48 80.00 21.85
C GLU A 276 -30.67 78.71 21.02
N PHE A 277 -31.86 78.11 21.11
CA PHE A 277 -32.15 76.79 20.52
C PHE A 277 -33.40 76.85 19.64
N SER A 278 -33.41 76.05 18.56
CA SER A 278 -34.58 75.96 17.67
C SER A 278 -35.73 75.24 18.37
N GLU A 279 -36.91 75.88 18.39
CA GLU A 279 -38.19 75.24 18.76
C GLU A 279 -38.81 74.44 17.61
N GLY A 280 -38.12 74.34 16.46
CA GLY A 280 -38.54 73.62 15.27
C GLY A 280 -38.50 72.08 15.39
N GLY A 281 -38.67 71.40 14.24
CA GLY A 281 -38.60 69.95 14.15
C GLY A 281 -37.23 69.39 14.57
N VAL A 282 -37.24 68.24 15.22
CA VAL A 282 -36.06 67.59 15.80
C VAL A 282 -35.17 66.94 14.75
N PHE A 283 -35.74 66.42 13.66
CA PHE A 283 -34.96 65.73 12.62
C PHE A 283 -34.42 66.71 11.59
N LEU A 284 -33.10 66.84 11.49
CA LEU A 284 -32.43 67.60 10.44
C LEU A 284 -31.80 66.64 9.42
N PRO A 285 -31.77 67.01 8.12
CA PRO A 285 -31.09 66.20 7.09
C PRO A 285 -29.60 65.94 7.35
N GLU A 286 -28.96 66.79 8.17
CA GLU A 286 -27.56 66.64 8.61
C GLU A 286 -27.37 65.46 9.56
N TYR A 287 -28.44 65.02 10.25
CA TYR A 287 -28.37 63.92 11.21
C TYR A 287 -28.53 62.54 10.57
N HIS A 288 -29.28 62.47 9.46
CA HIS A 288 -29.56 61.22 8.78
C HIS A 288 -28.29 60.61 8.18
N ARG A 289 -27.98 59.36 8.52
CA ARG A 289 -26.74 58.65 8.10
C ARG A 289 -26.71 58.26 6.62
N ARG A 290 -27.80 58.51 5.88
CA ARG A 290 -27.97 58.19 4.44
C ARG A 290 -27.75 56.72 4.12
N ILE A 291 -28.26 55.87 4.99
CA ILE A 291 -28.31 54.42 4.80
C ILE A 291 -29.76 54.08 4.43
N PRO A 292 -30.01 53.24 3.42
CA PRO A 292 -31.37 52.82 3.12
C PRO A 292 -31.85 51.79 4.16
N ALA A 293 -33.14 51.79 4.47
CA ALA A 293 -33.74 51.02 5.55
C ALA A 293 -33.54 49.49 5.41
N ASP A 294 -33.45 48.97 4.19
CA ASP A 294 -33.13 47.58 3.88
C ASP A 294 -31.67 47.21 4.24
N GLY A 295 -30.74 48.15 4.11
CA GLY A 295 -29.33 48.01 4.49
C GLY A 295 -29.02 48.28 5.97
N PHE A 296 -30.00 48.76 6.75
CA PHE A 296 -29.77 49.14 8.16
C PHE A 296 -29.32 47.95 9.03
N SER A 297 -29.88 46.75 8.82
CA SER A 297 -29.52 45.56 9.60
C SER A 297 -28.05 45.21 9.47
N VAL A 298 -27.53 45.23 8.25
CA VAL A 298 -26.13 44.90 7.93
C VAL A 298 -25.19 46.00 8.43
N TYR A 299 -25.62 47.26 8.32
CA TYR A 299 -24.87 48.38 8.89
C TYR A 299 -24.75 48.26 10.42
N ALA A 300 -25.85 47.98 11.11
CA ALA A 300 -25.87 47.82 12.55
C ALA A 300 -25.00 46.63 13.00
N GLU A 301 -25.08 45.49 12.30
CA GLU A 301 -24.24 44.32 12.55
C GLU A 301 -22.75 44.65 12.39
N GLY A 302 -22.36 45.28 11.27
CA GLY A 302 -20.97 45.66 11.03
C GLY A 302 -20.41 46.66 12.07
N ILE A 303 -21.22 47.61 12.53
CA ILE A 303 -20.84 48.52 13.61
C ILE A 303 -20.70 47.77 14.93
N TRP A 304 -21.61 46.84 15.23
CA TRP A 304 -21.54 46.04 16.45
C TRP A 304 -20.32 45.11 16.47
N ASP A 305 -20.04 44.42 15.37
CA ASP A 305 -18.84 43.58 15.22
C ASP A 305 -17.56 44.38 15.40
N GLN A 306 -17.50 45.60 14.85
CA GLN A 306 -16.37 46.49 15.07
C GLN A 306 -16.22 46.91 16.53
N ILE A 307 -17.33 47.12 17.25
CA ILE A 307 -17.32 47.49 18.68
C ILE A 307 -16.94 46.28 19.56
N VAL A 308 -17.34 45.07 19.19
CA VAL A 308 -17.06 43.83 19.94
C VAL A 308 -15.63 43.34 19.71
N ASN A 309 -15.13 43.41 18.48
CA ASN A 309 -13.87 42.78 18.06
C ASN A 309 -12.62 43.69 18.14
N ASN A 310 -12.75 44.98 18.47
CA ASN A 310 -11.59 45.88 18.42
C ASN A 310 -10.62 45.75 19.62
N LYS A 311 -9.31 45.69 19.31
CA LYS A 311 -8.16 45.93 20.21
C LYS A 311 -7.09 46.85 19.56
N ASP A 312 -7.50 47.78 18.69
CA ASP A 312 -6.69 48.73 17.87
C ASP A 312 -6.45 48.32 16.40
N LEU A 313 -7.54 48.47 15.62
CA LEU A 313 -7.71 49.12 14.30
C LEU A 313 -6.74 48.92 13.12
N ASP A 314 -7.34 48.57 11.96
CA ASP A 314 -7.32 49.41 10.74
C ASP A 314 -8.62 49.18 9.90
N LEU A 315 -9.29 50.24 9.40
CA LEU A 315 -10.57 50.13 8.65
C LEU A 315 -10.64 51.11 7.46
N PRO A 316 -11.06 50.66 6.26
CA PRO A 316 -11.29 51.51 5.08
C PRO A 316 -12.64 52.25 5.12
N THR A 317 -12.80 53.27 4.28
CA THR A 317 -13.95 54.19 4.28
C THR A 317 -15.28 53.52 3.87
N GLN A 318 -16.44 54.04 4.33
CA GLN A 318 -17.77 53.45 4.06
C GLN A 318 -18.08 53.28 2.56
N GLN A 319 -17.61 54.19 1.70
CA GLN A 319 -17.73 54.06 0.25
C GLN A 319 -16.84 52.94 -0.32
N GLU A 320 -15.67 52.73 0.28
CA GLU A 320 -14.77 51.64 -0.12
C GLU A 320 -15.29 50.28 0.33
N LEU A 321 -15.87 50.17 1.53
CA LEU A 321 -16.52 48.94 2.02
C LEU A 321 -17.68 48.51 1.13
N LEU A 322 -18.57 49.45 0.77
CA LEU A 322 -19.68 49.16 -0.14
C LEU A 322 -19.19 48.81 -1.55
N ALA A 323 -18.21 49.57 -2.07
CA ALA A 323 -17.60 49.26 -3.35
C ALA A 323 -16.91 47.89 -3.34
N GLN A 324 -16.30 47.50 -2.21
CA GLN A 324 -15.62 46.23 -2.05
C GLN A 324 -16.62 45.07 -2.11
N PHE A 325 -17.72 45.17 -1.34
CA PHE A 325 -18.78 44.16 -1.38
C PHE A 325 -19.41 44.01 -2.77
N ARG A 326 -19.74 45.13 -3.44
CA ARG A 326 -20.33 45.11 -4.78
C ARG A 326 -19.36 44.59 -5.84
N CYS A 327 -18.10 45.00 -5.80
CA CYS A 327 -17.08 44.44 -6.68
C CYS A 327 -16.89 42.93 -6.41
N ASP A 328 -17.02 42.47 -5.17
CA ASP A 328 -16.93 41.03 -4.82
C ASP A 328 -18.14 40.22 -5.28
N GLU A 329 -19.32 40.82 -5.32
CA GLU A 329 -20.53 40.21 -5.90
C GLU A 329 -20.39 40.07 -7.43
N ILE A 330 -19.98 41.14 -8.12
CA ILE A 330 -19.73 41.13 -9.57
C ILE A 330 -18.60 40.15 -9.91
N LEU A 331 -17.54 40.10 -9.11
CA LEU A 331 -16.44 39.14 -9.28
C LEU A 331 -16.99 37.71 -9.22
N ARG A 332 -17.84 37.38 -8.24
CA ARG A 332 -18.47 36.06 -8.12
C ARG A 332 -19.35 35.73 -9.34
N GLU A 333 -20.16 36.67 -9.81
CA GLU A 333 -21.04 36.46 -10.97
C GLU A 333 -20.23 36.22 -12.26
N VAL A 334 -19.18 37.01 -12.49
CA VAL A 334 -18.28 36.85 -13.63
C VAL A 334 -17.54 35.52 -13.58
N MET A 335 -17.13 35.07 -12.39
CA MET A 335 -16.46 33.79 -12.19
C MET A 335 -17.37 32.61 -12.54
N ILE A 336 -18.68 32.67 -12.30
CA ILE A 336 -19.62 31.59 -12.70
C ILE A 336 -19.59 31.39 -14.23
N ALA A 337 -19.64 32.47 -15.00
CA ALA A 337 -19.58 32.39 -16.46
C ALA A 337 -18.19 31.94 -16.99
N PHE A 338 -17.12 32.19 -16.23
CA PHE A 338 -15.79 31.66 -16.50
C PHE A 338 -15.73 30.15 -16.21
N ASP A 339 -16.31 29.71 -15.09
CA ASP A 339 -16.36 28.31 -14.65
C ASP A 339 -17.09 27.44 -15.68
N GLU A 340 -18.24 27.90 -16.19
CA GLU A 340 -18.98 27.19 -17.24
C GLU A 340 -18.14 26.90 -18.50
N ALA A 341 -17.18 27.77 -18.82
CA ALA A 341 -16.33 27.62 -19.99
C ALA A 341 -15.08 26.75 -19.73
N ILE A 342 -14.59 26.70 -18.49
CA ILE A 342 -13.26 26.17 -18.15
C ILE A 342 -13.32 24.85 -17.36
N VAL A 343 -14.29 24.68 -16.45
CA VAL A 343 -14.46 23.45 -15.65
C VAL A 343 -14.50 22.18 -16.50
N PRO A 344 -15.17 22.13 -17.67
CA PRO A 344 -15.15 20.92 -18.51
C PRO A 344 -13.74 20.52 -19.00
N PHE A 345 -12.83 21.48 -19.17
CA PHE A 345 -11.44 21.20 -19.54
C PHE A 345 -10.60 20.80 -18.33
N GLU A 346 -10.83 21.41 -17.16
CA GLU A 346 -10.21 21.00 -15.90
C GLU A 346 -10.59 19.57 -15.52
N ASP A 347 -11.87 19.20 -15.67
CA ASP A 347 -12.36 17.85 -15.39
C ASP A 347 -11.69 16.83 -16.30
N LYS A 348 -11.65 17.08 -17.62
CA LYS A 348 -10.96 16.20 -18.58
C LYS A 348 -9.48 16.05 -18.28
N GLN A 349 -8.79 17.14 -17.97
CA GLN A 349 -7.37 17.11 -17.63
C GLN A 349 -7.13 16.34 -16.32
N SER A 350 -7.98 16.54 -15.31
CA SER A 350 -7.89 15.82 -14.04
C SER A 350 -8.18 14.32 -14.20
N GLN A 351 -9.13 13.97 -15.06
CA GLN A 351 -9.50 12.58 -15.34
C GLN A 351 -8.37 11.86 -16.09
N ALA A 352 -7.79 12.49 -17.10
CA ALA A 352 -6.60 12.01 -17.79
C ALA A 352 -5.43 11.80 -16.81
N SER A 353 -5.19 12.75 -15.91
CA SER A 353 -4.15 12.62 -14.88
C SER A 353 -4.43 11.51 -13.85
N ARG A 354 -5.70 11.23 -13.51
CA ARG A 354 -6.08 10.14 -12.60
C ARG A 354 -5.94 8.76 -13.24
N LEU A 355 -6.27 8.65 -14.52
CA LEU A 355 -6.12 7.43 -15.30
C LEU A 355 -4.65 7.14 -15.66
N GLY A 356 -3.77 8.14 -15.53
CA GLY A 356 -2.35 8.03 -15.87
C GLY A 356 -2.08 8.07 -17.37
N GLU A 357 -3.11 8.39 -18.18
CA GLU A 357 -3.00 8.54 -19.63
C GLU A 357 -2.96 10.04 -19.97
N PRO A 358 -1.80 10.60 -20.34
CA PRO A 358 -1.70 12.00 -20.69
C PRO A 358 -2.43 12.27 -22.02
N GLU A 359 -3.55 12.99 -21.97
CA GLU A 359 -4.33 13.40 -23.15
C GLU A 359 -4.13 14.89 -23.46
N VAL A 360 -3.84 15.21 -24.72
CA VAL A 360 -3.71 16.59 -25.21
C VAL A 360 -5.09 17.12 -25.62
N LEU A 361 -5.61 18.09 -24.88
CA LEU A 361 -6.96 18.64 -25.10
C LEU A 361 -7.01 19.59 -26.30
N GLY A 362 -7.80 19.25 -27.33
CA GLY A 362 -8.03 20.11 -28.48
C GLY A 362 -8.87 21.36 -28.17
N GLY A 363 -8.50 22.52 -28.73
CA GLY A 363 -9.28 23.76 -28.61
C GLY A 363 -9.13 24.53 -27.30
N LEU A 364 -8.33 24.03 -26.35
CA LEU A 364 -8.11 24.63 -25.02
C LEU A 364 -7.65 26.10 -25.11
N GLY A 365 -6.61 26.41 -25.89
CA GLY A 365 -6.10 27.78 -25.99
C GLY A 365 -7.12 28.81 -26.48
N ALA A 366 -8.00 28.43 -27.41
CA ALA A 366 -9.08 29.31 -27.87
C ALA A 366 -10.14 29.55 -26.78
N ALA A 367 -10.50 28.52 -26.03
CA ALA A 367 -11.41 28.62 -24.90
C ALA A 367 -10.83 29.52 -23.79
N MET A 368 -9.55 29.34 -23.44
CA MET A 368 -8.85 30.15 -22.44
C MET A 368 -8.81 31.64 -22.82
N ARG A 369 -8.43 31.96 -24.07
CA ARG A 369 -8.42 33.35 -24.57
C ARG A 369 -9.80 33.99 -24.52
N SER A 370 -10.82 33.26 -24.98
CA SER A 370 -12.20 33.74 -25.00
C SER A 370 -12.77 33.94 -23.58
N ALA A 371 -12.58 32.97 -22.69
CA ALA A 371 -13.08 33.01 -21.32
C ALA A 371 -12.45 34.16 -20.52
N ARG A 372 -11.12 34.33 -20.60
CA ARG A 372 -10.41 35.45 -19.97
C ARG A 372 -10.89 36.80 -20.46
N ALA A 373 -10.96 37.00 -21.79
CA ALA A 373 -11.38 38.27 -22.37
C ALA A 373 -12.83 38.61 -22.01
N LYS A 374 -13.73 37.61 -21.98
CA LYS A 374 -15.13 37.79 -21.59
C LYS A 374 -15.26 38.14 -20.10
N ALA A 375 -14.50 37.46 -19.23
CA ALA A 375 -14.52 37.71 -17.80
C ALA A 375 -14.04 39.14 -17.46
N THR A 376 -12.87 39.53 -17.97
CA THR A 376 -12.32 40.88 -17.73
C THR A 376 -13.27 41.96 -18.27
N LYS A 377 -13.82 41.79 -19.48
CA LYS A 377 -14.73 42.77 -20.08
C LYS A 377 -16.04 42.93 -19.31
N ASN A 378 -16.63 41.83 -18.85
CA ASN A 378 -17.88 41.86 -18.08
C ASN A 378 -17.64 42.56 -16.73
N PHE A 379 -16.54 42.24 -16.05
CA PHE A 379 -16.17 42.89 -14.80
C PHE A 379 -15.92 44.38 -14.98
N GLU A 380 -15.19 44.79 -16.03
CA GLU A 380 -14.98 46.21 -16.35
C GLU A 380 -16.30 46.97 -16.60
N THR A 381 -17.25 46.34 -17.27
CA THR A 381 -18.52 46.99 -17.64
C THR A 381 -19.38 47.30 -16.40
N GLU A 382 -19.44 46.36 -15.44
CA GLU A 382 -20.28 46.50 -14.25
C GLU A 382 -19.54 47.19 -13.08
N ALA A 383 -18.26 46.88 -12.87
CA ALA A 383 -17.51 47.34 -11.70
C ALA A 383 -16.85 48.72 -11.87
N SER A 384 -16.68 49.23 -13.10
CA SER A 384 -16.04 50.54 -13.36
C SER A 384 -16.81 51.75 -12.80
N ARG A 385 -18.06 51.56 -12.40
CA ARG A 385 -18.92 52.60 -11.82
C ARG A 385 -18.63 52.88 -10.33
N TYR A 386 -17.91 51.98 -9.66
CA TYR A 386 -17.60 52.07 -8.23
C TYR A 386 -16.24 52.75 -7.97
N HIS A 387 -15.85 52.87 -6.70
CA HIS A 387 -14.63 53.56 -6.30
C HIS A 387 -13.39 53.04 -7.05
N LYS A 388 -12.66 53.94 -7.71
CA LYS A 388 -11.57 53.61 -8.64
C LYS A 388 -10.48 52.75 -8.01
N GLY A 389 -10.09 53.05 -6.77
CA GLY A 389 -9.06 52.29 -6.04
C GLY A 389 -9.51 50.89 -5.62
N VAL A 390 -10.81 50.67 -5.40
CA VAL A 390 -11.36 49.34 -5.08
C VAL A 390 -11.56 48.54 -6.36
N TYR A 391 -12.12 49.16 -7.40
CA TYR A 391 -12.25 48.55 -8.72
C TYR A 391 -10.91 48.06 -9.28
N GLN A 392 -9.85 48.88 -9.21
CA GLN A 392 -8.52 48.48 -9.70
C GLN A 392 -7.93 47.31 -8.91
N ARG A 393 -8.07 47.32 -7.57
CA ARG A 393 -7.63 46.20 -6.72
C ARG A 393 -8.40 44.93 -7.03
N LYS A 394 -9.73 45.00 -7.12
CA LYS A 394 -10.60 43.84 -7.40
C LYS A 394 -10.48 43.32 -8.82
N ARG A 395 -10.20 44.19 -9.78
CA ARG A 395 -9.82 43.78 -11.14
C ARG A 395 -8.53 42.97 -11.13
N ALA A 396 -7.49 43.45 -10.45
CA ALA A 396 -6.23 42.71 -10.33
C ALA A 396 -6.44 41.36 -9.62
N GLU A 397 -7.30 41.32 -8.59
CA GLU A 397 -7.70 40.08 -7.92
C GLU A 397 -8.42 39.10 -8.86
N LEU A 398 -9.33 39.59 -9.72
CA LEU A 398 -9.99 38.77 -10.74
C LEU A 398 -8.99 38.24 -11.77
N GLU A 399 -8.12 39.11 -12.30
CA GLU A 399 -7.08 38.73 -13.27
C GLU A 399 -6.15 37.67 -12.68
N ASP A 400 -5.74 37.81 -11.41
CA ASP A 400 -4.91 36.82 -10.70
C ASP A 400 -5.62 35.48 -10.49
N LYS A 401 -6.90 35.50 -10.08
CA LYS A 401 -7.73 34.28 -9.94
C LYS A 401 -7.92 33.53 -11.25
N VAL A 402 -8.21 34.25 -12.33
CA VAL A 402 -8.35 33.69 -13.68
C VAL A 402 -7.00 33.17 -14.18
N ASP A 403 -5.96 33.98 -14.11
CA ASP A 403 -4.63 33.64 -14.62
C ASP A 403 -4.01 32.45 -13.87
N THR A 404 -4.23 32.33 -12.56
CA THR A 404 -3.76 31.19 -11.76
C THR A 404 -4.36 29.88 -12.27
N ARG A 405 -5.67 29.84 -12.55
CA ARG A 405 -6.34 28.64 -13.07
C ARG A 405 -5.94 28.33 -14.51
N LEU A 406 -5.88 29.35 -15.36
CA LEU A 406 -5.44 29.20 -16.75
C LEU A 406 -3.97 28.74 -16.84
N LYS A 407 -3.10 29.21 -15.94
CA LYS A 407 -1.70 28.77 -15.84
C LYS A 407 -1.61 27.29 -15.46
N ALA A 408 -2.42 26.83 -14.50
CA ALA A 408 -2.47 25.42 -14.12
C ALA A 408 -2.89 24.53 -15.32
N LEU A 409 -3.91 24.96 -16.08
CA LEU A 409 -4.35 24.26 -17.29
C LEU A 409 -3.28 24.22 -18.39
N LEU A 410 -2.58 25.34 -18.62
CA LEU A 410 -1.48 25.41 -19.59
C LEU A 410 -0.34 24.46 -19.19
N GLN A 411 0.07 24.48 -17.92
CA GLN A 411 1.11 23.58 -17.41
C GLN A 411 0.68 22.12 -17.52
N GLY A 412 -0.58 21.80 -17.19
CA GLY A 412 -1.11 20.46 -17.36
C GLY A 412 -1.10 19.99 -18.82
N GLN A 413 -1.44 20.88 -19.76
CA GLN A 413 -1.44 20.58 -21.20
C GLN A 413 -0.03 20.35 -21.74
N LEU A 414 0.93 21.22 -21.37
CA LEU A 414 2.33 21.08 -21.77
C LEU A 414 2.96 19.82 -21.18
N ASN A 415 2.63 19.47 -19.93
CA ASN A 415 3.05 18.22 -19.31
C ASN A 415 2.43 16.98 -19.99
N ALA A 416 1.18 17.05 -20.42
CA ALA A 416 0.54 15.97 -21.16
C ALA A 416 1.22 15.77 -22.52
N ALA A 417 1.46 16.87 -23.26
CA ALA A 417 2.18 16.84 -24.53
C ALA A 417 3.62 16.33 -24.37
N HIS A 418 4.30 16.71 -23.27
CA HIS A 418 5.64 16.24 -22.94
C HIS A 418 5.66 14.72 -22.75
N LYS A 419 4.85 14.19 -21.83
CA LYS A 419 4.81 12.74 -21.53
C LYS A 419 4.33 11.90 -22.71
N SER A 420 3.26 12.34 -23.38
CA SER A 420 2.75 11.68 -24.58
C SER A 420 3.80 11.67 -25.69
N GLY A 421 4.47 12.80 -25.93
CA GLY A 421 5.53 12.91 -26.94
C GLY A 421 6.73 12.02 -26.66
N ILE A 422 7.16 11.84 -25.40
CA ILE A 422 8.25 10.91 -25.04
C ILE A 422 7.84 9.45 -25.30
N ASN A 423 6.63 9.08 -24.92
CA ASN A 423 6.14 7.71 -25.10
C ASN A 423 6.03 7.37 -26.60
N GLU A 424 5.40 8.25 -27.38
CA GLU A 424 5.30 8.10 -28.84
C GLU A 424 6.68 8.03 -29.50
N PHE A 425 7.62 8.89 -29.09
CA PHE A 425 9.00 8.86 -29.58
C PHE A 425 9.69 7.52 -29.30
N SER A 426 9.60 7.03 -28.06
CA SER A 426 10.21 5.75 -27.67
C SER A 426 9.61 4.56 -28.43
N GLU A 427 8.30 4.57 -28.65
CA GLU A 427 7.60 3.55 -29.43
C GLU A 427 7.95 3.60 -30.91
N ALA A 428 8.00 4.80 -31.51
CA ALA A 428 8.35 5.02 -32.91
C ALA A 428 9.79 4.54 -33.20
N VAL A 429 10.76 4.94 -32.38
CA VAL A 429 12.16 4.48 -32.51
C VAL A 429 12.24 2.96 -32.39
N THR A 430 11.54 2.37 -31.42
CA THR A 430 11.53 0.90 -31.24
C THR A 430 10.90 0.17 -32.43
N ALA A 431 9.84 0.73 -33.01
CA ALA A 431 9.15 0.17 -34.17
C ALA A 431 10.03 0.20 -35.42
N GLU A 432 10.69 1.33 -35.71
CA GLU A 432 11.60 1.48 -36.84
C GLU A 432 12.85 0.60 -36.70
N VAL A 433 13.41 0.48 -35.48
CA VAL A 433 14.51 -0.44 -35.19
C VAL A 433 14.09 -1.90 -35.46
N LYS A 434 12.90 -2.32 -35.01
CA LYS A 434 12.37 -3.67 -35.29
C LYS A 434 12.13 -3.90 -36.78
N ALA A 435 11.65 -2.88 -37.50
CA ALA A 435 11.43 -2.96 -38.94
C ALA A 435 12.77 -3.10 -39.69
N GLY A 436 13.79 -2.33 -39.28
CA GLY A 436 15.16 -2.44 -39.78
C GLY A 436 15.77 -3.82 -39.55
N GLN A 437 15.57 -4.40 -38.36
CA GLN A 437 16.04 -5.76 -38.04
C GLN A 437 15.40 -6.84 -38.92
N LYS A 438 14.10 -6.75 -39.22
CA LYS A 438 13.38 -7.73 -40.06
C LYS A 438 13.84 -7.71 -41.53
N LYS A 439 14.25 -6.55 -42.04
CA LYS A 439 14.65 -6.39 -43.45
C LYS A 439 16.05 -6.94 -43.75
N GLY A 440 16.84 -7.30 -42.74
CA GLY A 440 18.18 -7.90 -42.90
C GLY A 440 19.26 -6.96 -43.46
N THR A 441 18.86 -5.79 -43.99
CA THR A 441 19.74 -4.69 -44.36
C THR A 441 20.21 -3.95 -43.11
N GLY A 442 21.47 -3.52 -43.09
CA GLY A 442 21.98 -2.70 -41.99
C GLY A 442 21.18 -1.42 -41.84
N TYR A 443 20.51 -1.24 -40.71
CA TYR A 443 19.83 0.00 -40.37
C TYR A 443 20.80 0.89 -39.56
N ASP A 444 20.74 2.20 -39.78
CA ASP A 444 21.48 3.22 -39.05
C ASP A 444 20.60 3.72 -37.90
N PHE A 445 21.05 3.53 -36.66
CA PHE A 445 20.28 3.92 -35.49
C PHE A 445 20.29 5.43 -35.28
N ALA A 446 21.39 6.11 -35.61
CA ALA A 446 21.54 7.55 -35.40
C ALA A 446 20.65 8.34 -36.35
N GLU A 447 20.52 7.90 -37.61
CA GLU A 447 19.61 8.51 -38.59
C GLU A 447 18.14 8.40 -38.13
N ILE A 448 17.73 7.20 -37.69
CA ILE A 448 16.36 6.96 -37.17
C ILE A 448 16.06 7.86 -35.97
N VAL A 449 16.98 7.95 -35.00
CA VAL A 449 16.78 8.77 -33.80
C VAL A 449 16.68 10.26 -34.15
N ASN A 450 17.55 10.77 -35.02
CA ASN A 450 17.53 12.19 -35.41
C ASN A 450 16.24 12.58 -36.13
N ASP A 451 15.74 11.73 -37.02
CA ASP A 451 14.47 11.95 -37.73
C ASP A 451 13.27 11.95 -36.79
N GLU A 452 13.24 11.02 -35.83
CA GLU A 452 12.14 10.94 -34.84
C GLU A 452 12.21 12.08 -33.80
N VAL A 453 13.41 12.50 -33.37
CA VAL A 453 13.58 13.68 -32.50
C VAL A 453 13.02 14.92 -33.18
N LYS A 454 13.32 15.11 -34.47
CA LYS A 454 12.81 16.26 -35.24
C LYS A 454 11.28 16.27 -35.30
N LYS A 455 10.65 15.13 -35.61
CA LYS A 455 9.18 15.00 -35.65
C LYS A 455 8.55 15.29 -34.28
N ALA A 456 9.17 14.80 -33.21
CA ALA A 456 8.71 14.99 -31.84
C ALA A 456 8.74 16.47 -31.42
N LEU A 457 9.84 17.18 -31.72
CA LEU A 457 9.97 18.61 -31.45
C LEU A 457 8.96 19.46 -32.23
N GLU A 458 8.77 19.18 -33.53
CA GLU A 458 7.79 19.89 -34.37
C GLU A 458 6.36 19.74 -33.83
N LYS A 459 5.97 18.51 -33.42
CA LYS A 459 4.65 18.22 -32.86
C LYS A 459 4.42 18.91 -31.51
N TYR A 460 5.42 18.92 -30.63
CA TYR A 460 5.32 19.61 -29.34
C TYR A 460 5.20 21.14 -29.52
N GLU A 461 5.97 21.72 -30.44
CA GLU A 461 5.91 23.16 -30.72
C GLU A 461 4.54 23.59 -31.27
N GLU A 462 3.92 22.77 -32.13
CA GLU A 462 2.58 23.01 -32.65
C GLU A 462 1.53 23.09 -31.53
N VAL A 463 1.55 22.13 -30.60
CA VAL A 463 0.64 22.08 -29.44
C VAL A 463 0.89 23.25 -28.48
N ALA A 464 2.15 23.56 -28.21
CA ALA A 464 2.53 24.67 -27.35
C ALA A 464 2.01 26.00 -27.92
N ARG A 465 2.29 26.30 -29.19
CA ARG A 465 1.83 27.54 -29.86
C ARG A 465 0.31 27.67 -29.89
N ALA A 466 -0.43 26.58 -30.09
CA ALA A 466 -1.89 26.61 -30.10
C ALA A 466 -2.51 26.99 -28.74
N THR A 467 -1.81 26.68 -27.63
CA THR A 467 -2.31 26.81 -26.25
C THR A 467 -1.94 28.16 -25.61
N VAL A 468 -0.97 28.90 -26.16
CA VAL A 468 -0.53 30.21 -25.63
C VAL A 468 -1.67 31.24 -25.60
N VAL A 469 -1.76 31.98 -24.51
CA VAL A 469 -2.68 33.12 -24.31
C VAL A 469 -1.90 34.42 -24.54
N GLU A 470 -2.27 35.18 -25.57
CA GLU A 470 -1.61 36.45 -25.92
C GLU A 470 -1.85 37.53 -24.83
N GLY A 471 -0.80 38.30 -24.52
CA GLY A 471 -0.88 39.42 -23.56
C GLY A 471 -0.61 39.06 -22.09
N THR A 472 -0.19 37.82 -21.80
CA THR A 472 0.25 37.40 -20.46
C THR A 472 1.72 37.00 -20.45
N ALA A 473 2.48 37.39 -19.42
CA ALA A 473 3.91 37.07 -19.32
C ALA A 473 4.16 35.61 -18.92
N TRP A 474 3.17 34.95 -18.29
CA TRP A 474 3.28 33.59 -17.77
C TRP A 474 3.03 32.50 -18.83
N SER A 475 2.59 32.85 -20.03
CA SER A 475 2.25 31.89 -21.10
C SER A 475 3.42 31.51 -22.01
N ASP A 476 4.67 31.80 -21.61
CA ASP A 476 5.87 31.41 -22.36
C ASP A 476 6.16 29.91 -22.20
N TYR A 477 6.43 29.22 -23.32
CA TYR A 477 6.70 27.79 -23.38
C TYR A 477 8.18 27.45 -23.65
N LYS A 478 9.05 28.45 -23.85
CA LYS A 478 10.46 28.23 -24.21
C LYS A 478 11.23 27.38 -23.19
N GLN A 479 10.95 27.58 -21.90
CA GLN A 479 11.59 26.80 -20.84
C GLN A 479 11.17 25.33 -20.89
N GLU A 480 9.87 25.06 -21.04
CA GLU A 480 9.34 23.69 -21.16
C GLU A 480 9.82 23.00 -22.44
N PHE A 481 9.96 23.75 -23.54
CA PHE A 481 10.54 23.25 -24.78
C PHE A 481 12.00 22.81 -24.61
N ALA A 482 12.83 23.62 -23.93
CA ALA A 482 14.22 23.27 -23.65
C ALA A 482 14.35 22.05 -22.71
N LEU A 483 13.41 21.89 -21.77
CA LEU A 483 13.33 20.70 -20.92
C LEU A 483 12.96 19.46 -21.76
N TYR A 484 12.01 19.58 -22.67
CA TYR A 484 11.62 18.48 -23.56
C TYR A 484 12.78 18.05 -24.48
N GLU A 485 13.52 19.00 -25.06
CA GLU A 485 14.70 18.70 -25.88
C GLU A 485 15.78 17.95 -25.09
N LYS A 486 16.03 18.39 -23.85
CA LYS A 486 16.95 17.71 -22.94
C LYS A 486 16.48 16.28 -22.62
N GLU A 487 15.21 16.08 -22.30
CA GLU A 487 14.68 14.76 -21.96
C GLU A 487 14.68 13.80 -23.16
N LEU A 488 14.38 14.28 -24.37
CA LEU A 488 14.55 13.52 -25.60
C LEU A 488 16.01 13.06 -25.80
N SER A 489 16.99 13.90 -25.48
CA SER A 489 18.41 13.53 -25.55
C SER A 489 18.78 12.43 -24.55
N GLU A 490 18.23 12.48 -23.33
CA GLU A 490 18.44 11.48 -22.28
C GLU A 490 17.80 10.14 -22.65
N VAL A 491 16.56 10.16 -23.16
CA VAL A 491 15.85 8.96 -23.66
C VAL A 491 16.58 8.36 -24.85
N SER A 492 17.06 9.18 -25.79
CA SER A 492 17.86 8.73 -26.92
C SER A 492 19.15 8.03 -26.47
N ALA A 493 19.86 8.58 -25.48
CA ALA A 493 21.05 7.96 -24.89
C ALA A 493 20.73 6.63 -24.17
N ARG A 494 19.57 6.53 -23.53
CA ARG A 494 19.10 5.27 -22.93
C ARG A 494 18.81 4.20 -23.99
N LEU A 495 18.06 4.55 -25.04
CA LEU A 495 17.72 3.63 -26.14
C LEU A 495 18.99 3.15 -26.87
N ARG A 496 19.97 4.05 -27.08
CA ARG A 496 21.28 3.72 -27.66
C ARG A 496 22.03 2.69 -26.81
N ARG A 497 22.11 2.89 -25.49
CA ARG A 497 22.74 1.93 -24.55
C ARG A 497 22.04 0.57 -24.56
N GLU A 498 20.71 0.54 -24.62
CA GLU A 498 19.93 -0.70 -24.74
C GLU A 498 20.23 -1.45 -26.05
N GLU A 499 20.29 -0.76 -27.19
CA GLU A 499 20.61 -1.40 -28.47
C GLU A 499 22.09 -1.84 -28.53
N MET A 500 23.02 -1.09 -27.93
CA MET A 500 24.42 -1.50 -27.75
C MET A 500 24.55 -2.77 -26.92
N ARG A 501 23.77 -2.90 -25.83
CA ARG A 501 23.71 -4.14 -25.03
C ARG A 501 23.18 -5.32 -25.86
N ARG A 502 22.13 -5.10 -26.67
CA ARG A 502 21.60 -6.14 -27.58
C ARG A 502 22.61 -6.54 -28.66
N LEU A 503 23.37 -5.59 -29.19
CA LEU A 503 24.46 -5.86 -30.11
C LEU A 503 25.53 -6.74 -29.45
N ALA A 504 25.96 -6.40 -28.23
CA ALA A 504 26.92 -7.20 -27.45
C ALA A 504 26.42 -8.64 -27.24
N THR A 505 25.16 -8.84 -26.83
CA THR A 505 24.58 -10.19 -26.67
C THR A 505 24.51 -10.96 -28.00
N ARG A 506 24.26 -10.29 -29.12
CA ARG A 506 24.24 -10.93 -30.45
C ARG A 506 25.63 -11.40 -30.87
N VAL A 507 26.64 -10.57 -30.64
CA VAL A 507 28.05 -10.91 -30.89
C VAL A 507 28.51 -12.02 -29.94
N GLU A 508 28.11 -11.98 -28.67
CA GLU A 508 28.37 -13.02 -27.67
C GLU A 508 27.83 -14.40 -28.10
N ARG A 509 26.56 -14.47 -28.57
CA ARG A 509 26.00 -15.73 -29.09
C ARG A 509 26.75 -16.24 -30.31
N TRP A 510 27.24 -15.33 -31.16
CA TRP A 510 28.06 -15.69 -32.30
C TRP A 510 29.41 -16.28 -31.85
N VAL A 511 30.06 -15.66 -30.85
CA VAL A 511 31.29 -16.19 -30.22
C VAL A 511 31.04 -17.56 -29.60
N GLN A 512 29.94 -17.74 -28.85
CA GLN A 512 29.57 -19.02 -28.24
C GLN A 512 29.39 -20.14 -29.28
N SER A 513 28.70 -19.85 -30.39
CA SER A 513 28.55 -20.83 -31.47
C SER A 513 29.90 -21.18 -32.12
N ARG A 514 30.74 -20.17 -32.40
CA ARG A 514 32.01 -20.35 -33.10
C ARG A 514 33.06 -21.06 -32.24
N LEU A 515 33.18 -20.67 -30.98
CA LEU A 515 34.06 -21.33 -30.01
C LEU A 515 33.57 -22.73 -29.68
N GLY A 516 32.26 -22.94 -29.52
CA GLY A 516 31.68 -24.25 -29.25
C GLY A 516 32.03 -25.29 -30.32
N GLU A 517 31.90 -24.92 -31.59
CA GLU A 517 32.28 -25.76 -32.73
C GLU A 517 33.80 -26.01 -32.77
N SER A 518 34.60 -24.93 -32.71
CA SER A 518 36.05 -25.01 -32.90
C SER A 518 36.79 -25.71 -31.75
N VAL A 519 36.39 -25.44 -30.50
CA VAL A 519 36.96 -26.08 -29.31
C VAL A 519 36.51 -27.54 -29.21
N GLY A 520 35.26 -27.84 -29.57
CA GLY A 520 34.77 -29.21 -29.66
C GLY A 520 35.59 -30.06 -30.63
N LEU A 521 35.96 -29.52 -31.79
CA LEU A 521 36.84 -30.20 -32.76
C LEU A 521 38.22 -30.53 -32.18
N GLU A 522 38.85 -29.59 -31.46
CA GLU A 522 40.15 -29.82 -30.80
C GLU A 522 40.07 -30.90 -29.70
N PHE A 523 38.99 -30.91 -28.92
CA PHE A 523 38.78 -31.93 -27.88
C PHE A 523 38.44 -33.31 -28.45
N ASN A 524 37.76 -33.38 -29.60
CA ASN A 524 37.52 -34.64 -30.31
C ASN A 524 38.81 -35.21 -30.90
N ALA A 525 39.75 -34.35 -31.31
CA ALA A 525 41.07 -34.76 -31.79
C ALA A 525 41.95 -35.44 -30.71
N LEU A 526 41.62 -35.29 -29.40
CA LEU A 526 42.29 -36.00 -28.30
C LEU A 526 41.84 -37.46 -28.14
N GLY A 527 40.62 -37.79 -28.58
CA GLY A 527 40.03 -39.14 -28.51
C GLY A 527 40.41 -40.01 -29.70
N SER A 528 39.44 -40.78 -30.23
CA SER A 528 39.65 -41.50 -31.48
C SER A 528 39.37 -40.56 -32.67
N GLY A 529 40.39 -40.21 -33.44
CA GLY A 529 40.21 -39.51 -34.73
C GLY A 529 39.49 -40.33 -35.81
N ARG A 530 38.80 -41.42 -35.43
CA ARG A 530 38.19 -42.41 -36.33
C ARG A 530 36.86 -42.91 -35.76
N ALA A 531 35.88 -42.02 -35.63
CA ALA A 531 34.44 -42.30 -35.78
C ALA A 531 33.62 -41.02 -35.50
N GLY A 532 33.35 -40.22 -36.55
CA GLY A 532 32.48 -39.05 -36.48
C GLY A 532 32.99 -37.88 -37.32
N GLY A 533 32.09 -37.10 -37.94
CA GLY A 533 32.45 -35.98 -38.81
C GLY A 533 33.33 -34.95 -38.09
N GLY A 534 34.62 -34.90 -38.44
CA GLY A 534 35.59 -34.04 -37.76
C GLY A 534 37.05 -34.51 -37.78
N ALA A 535 37.40 -35.60 -38.48
CA ALA A 535 38.80 -35.96 -38.69
C ALA A 535 39.50 -34.92 -39.59
N PRO A 536 40.74 -34.49 -39.30
CA PRO A 536 41.50 -33.60 -40.17
C PRO A 536 41.67 -34.24 -41.57
N GLU A 537 41.40 -33.50 -42.64
CA GLU A 537 41.60 -33.96 -44.03
C GLU A 537 43.05 -34.41 -44.30
N SER A 538 44.03 -33.95 -43.50
CA SER A 538 45.46 -34.19 -43.71
C SER A 538 46.02 -35.49 -43.11
N GLY A 539 45.23 -36.31 -42.41
CA GLY A 539 45.66 -37.63 -41.94
C GLY A 539 46.79 -37.68 -40.88
N GLU A 540 47.45 -36.57 -40.57
CA GLU A 540 48.44 -36.45 -39.49
C GLU A 540 47.77 -36.06 -38.17
N LYS A 541 47.99 -36.85 -37.11
CA LYS A 541 47.48 -36.55 -35.77
C LYS A 541 48.27 -35.38 -35.16
N PRO A 542 47.62 -34.28 -34.73
CA PRO A 542 48.30 -33.17 -34.09
C PRO A 542 48.94 -33.60 -32.76
N THR A 543 50.12 -33.05 -32.44
CA THR A 543 50.84 -33.41 -31.21
C THR A 543 50.06 -32.98 -29.96
N GLU A 544 49.84 -33.93 -29.04
CA GLU A 544 49.11 -33.75 -27.77
C GLU A 544 49.73 -32.65 -26.88
N LYS A 545 51.05 -32.37 -27.04
CA LYS A 545 51.78 -31.33 -26.29
C LYS A 545 51.36 -29.87 -26.57
N LYS A 546 50.87 -29.57 -27.78
CA LYS A 546 50.49 -28.21 -28.20
C LYS A 546 48.97 -27.96 -28.12
N PHE A 547 48.25 -28.77 -27.36
CA PHE A 547 46.79 -28.71 -27.29
C PHE A 547 46.29 -27.34 -26.81
N TRP A 548 46.79 -26.87 -25.66
CA TRP A 548 46.38 -25.59 -25.09
C TRP A 548 46.75 -24.38 -25.94
N ASP A 549 47.86 -24.43 -26.69
CA ASP A 549 48.25 -23.36 -27.60
C ASP A 549 47.23 -23.17 -28.73
N ARG A 550 46.68 -24.28 -29.27
CA ARG A 550 45.66 -24.22 -30.33
C ARG A 550 44.34 -23.69 -29.80
N VAL A 551 43.91 -24.15 -28.62
CA VAL A 551 42.70 -23.64 -27.95
C VAL A 551 42.82 -22.14 -27.67
N TRP A 552 43.98 -21.68 -27.21
CA TRP A 552 44.25 -20.26 -26.97
C TRP A 552 44.25 -19.42 -28.25
N ASN A 553 44.87 -19.89 -29.34
CA ASN A 553 44.88 -19.16 -30.60
C ASN A 553 43.48 -19.04 -31.23
N VAL A 554 42.70 -20.13 -31.22
CA VAL A 554 41.31 -20.12 -31.68
C VAL A 554 40.46 -19.13 -30.88
N PHE A 555 40.68 -19.07 -29.57
CA PHE A 555 40.03 -18.08 -28.70
C PHE A 555 40.39 -16.65 -29.10
N VAL A 556 41.68 -16.32 -29.18
CA VAL A 556 42.15 -14.96 -29.50
C VAL A 556 41.66 -14.51 -30.88
N GLU A 557 41.77 -15.36 -31.91
CA GLU A 557 41.32 -15.03 -33.26
C GLU A 557 39.80 -14.79 -33.33
N THR A 558 39.02 -15.65 -32.67
CA THR A 558 37.56 -15.53 -32.67
C THR A 558 37.10 -14.27 -31.96
N VAL A 559 37.73 -13.91 -30.83
CA VAL A 559 37.39 -12.68 -30.10
C VAL A 559 37.83 -11.44 -30.87
N LEU A 560 38.99 -11.44 -31.53
CA LEU A 560 39.41 -10.32 -32.38
C LEU A 560 38.46 -10.07 -33.56
N ASP A 561 37.92 -11.13 -34.17
CA ASP A 561 36.89 -10.97 -35.21
C ASP A 561 35.57 -10.43 -34.62
N ALA A 562 35.22 -10.85 -33.40
CA ALA A 562 34.07 -10.33 -32.67
C ALA A 562 34.21 -8.84 -32.34
N GLU A 563 35.41 -8.39 -31.92
CA GLU A 563 35.72 -6.98 -31.63
C GLU A 563 35.59 -6.10 -32.87
N ARG A 564 36.09 -6.57 -34.03
CA ARG A 564 35.93 -5.86 -35.31
C ARG A 564 34.46 -5.70 -35.68
N ARG A 565 33.69 -6.80 -35.64
CA ARG A 565 32.25 -6.79 -35.91
C ARG A 565 31.47 -5.88 -34.96
N PHE A 566 31.86 -5.83 -33.69
CA PHE A 566 31.26 -4.96 -32.69
C PHE A 566 31.57 -3.49 -32.98
N THR A 567 32.83 -3.16 -33.24
CA THR A 567 33.29 -1.78 -33.50
C THR A 567 32.70 -1.21 -34.79
N ASP A 568 32.72 -1.98 -35.87
CA ASP A 568 32.14 -1.58 -37.16
C ASP A 568 30.66 -1.23 -37.01
N ARG A 569 29.93 -2.00 -36.18
CA ARG A 569 28.51 -1.77 -35.96
C ARG A 569 28.22 -0.68 -34.93
N ALA A 570 29.06 -0.53 -33.90
CA ALA A 570 28.93 0.55 -32.93
C ALA A 570 29.15 1.93 -33.57
N SER A 571 30.01 2.02 -34.60
CA SER A 571 30.19 3.25 -35.38
C SER A 571 28.91 3.74 -36.05
N SER A 572 28.04 2.82 -36.50
CA SER A 572 26.73 3.15 -37.10
C SER A 572 25.67 3.61 -36.10
N PHE A 573 25.98 3.63 -34.81
CA PHE A 573 25.05 4.03 -33.75
C PHE A 573 25.43 5.38 -33.10
N ASP A 574 26.45 6.07 -33.62
CA ASP A 574 27.03 7.30 -33.05
C ASP A 574 27.41 7.11 -31.57
N ALA A 575 27.97 5.95 -31.25
CA ALA A 575 28.41 5.61 -29.90
C ALA A 575 29.69 6.39 -29.55
N SER A 576 29.77 6.88 -28.31
CA SER A 576 30.98 7.54 -27.83
C SER A 576 32.13 6.53 -27.71
N LEU A 577 33.38 7.01 -27.80
CA LEU A 577 34.57 6.16 -27.65
C LEU A 577 34.57 5.42 -26.30
N GLU A 578 34.11 6.07 -25.24
CA GLU A 578 34.00 5.48 -23.91
C GLU A 578 32.96 4.35 -23.82
N GLU A 579 31.82 4.48 -24.53
CA GLU A 579 30.80 3.43 -24.59
C GLU A 579 31.27 2.20 -25.39
N VAL A 580 32.04 2.44 -26.45
CA VAL A 580 32.66 1.38 -27.25
C VAL A 580 33.69 0.61 -26.41
N ASP A 581 34.53 1.31 -25.64
CA ASP A 581 35.54 0.70 -24.77
C ASP A 581 34.92 -0.18 -23.68
N VAL A 582 33.84 0.26 -23.03
CA VAL A 582 33.09 -0.55 -22.06
C VAL A 582 32.49 -1.78 -22.74
N GLY A 583 31.93 -1.63 -23.94
CA GLY A 583 31.37 -2.73 -24.72
C GLY A 583 32.41 -3.79 -25.09
N LEU A 584 33.59 -3.37 -25.55
CA LEU A 584 34.70 -4.26 -25.90
C LEU A 584 35.26 -4.98 -24.67
N TRP A 585 35.45 -4.28 -23.55
CA TRP A 585 35.88 -4.88 -22.29
C TRP A 585 34.89 -5.96 -21.79
N ARG A 586 33.58 -5.66 -21.81
CA ARG A 586 32.54 -6.65 -21.48
C ARG A 586 32.58 -7.87 -22.41
N LEU A 587 32.75 -7.64 -23.71
CA LEU A 587 32.84 -8.71 -24.71
C LEU A 587 34.03 -9.65 -24.42
N ARG A 588 35.21 -9.11 -24.07
CA ARG A 588 36.40 -9.92 -23.70
C ARG A 588 36.14 -10.78 -22.47
N ARG A 589 35.60 -10.19 -21.39
CA ARG A 589 35.30 -10.91 -20.13
C ARG A 589 34.26 -12.01 -20.32
N LYS A 590 33.17 -11.71 -21.03
CA LYS A 590 32.14 -12.72 -21.33
C LYS A 590 32.65 -13.83 -22.24
N SER A 591 33.48 -13.50 -23.24
CA SER A 591 34.10 -14.50 -24.11
C SER A 591 34.98 -15.48 -23.33
N TRP A 592 35.71 -15.02 -22.30
CA TRP A 592 36.44 -15.89 -21.37
C TRP A 592 35.50 -16.84 -20.62
N GLY A 593 34.40 -16.32 -20.06
CA GLY A 593 33.38 -17.15 -19.40
C GLY A 593 32.79 -18.22 -20.32
N VAL A 594 32.54 -17.87 -21.59
CA VAL A 594 32.07 -18.81 -22.63
C VAL A 594 33.11 -19.91 -22.89
N LEU A 595 34.39 -19.55 -23.06
CA LEU A 595 35.47 -20.53 -23.23
C LEU A 595 35.58 -21.45 -22.02
N ARG A 596 35.58 -20.90 -20.81
CA ARG A 596 35.69 -21.66 -19.56
C ARG A 596 34.53 -22.63 -19.39
N SER A 597 33.30 -22.16 -19.58
CA SER A 597 32.11 -23.02 -19.52
C SER A 597 32.19 -24.16 -20.54
N LYS A 598 32.67 -23.90 -21.76
CA LYS A 598 32.86 -24.94 -22.77
C LYS A 598 33.96 -25.94 -22.39
N ILE A 599 35.08 -25.47 -21.84
CA ILE A 599 36.15 -26.36 -21.35
C ILE A 599 35.63 -27.23 -20.20
N GLU A 600 34.90 -26.67 -19.24
CA GLU A 600 34.32 -27.41 -18.12
C GLU A 600 33.32 -28.48 -18.60
N GLU A 601 32.49 -28.17 -19.60
CA GLU A 601 31.58 -29.13 -20.25
C GLU A 601 32.35 -30.31 -20.87
N GLU A 602 33.43 -30.02 -21.62
CA GLU A 602 34.25 -31.05 -22.27
C GLU A 602 35.10 -31.86 -21.27
N MET A 603 35.43 -31.26 -20.12
CA MET A 603 36.24 -31.84 -19.04
C MET A 603 35.41 -32.50 -17.92
N MET A 604 34.09 -32.57 -18.06
CA MET A 604 33.24 -33.38 -17.19
C MET A 604 33.71 -34.84 -17.19
N GLU A 605 33.63 -35.49 -16.02
CA GLU A 605 34.22 -36.83 -15.80
C GLU A 605 33.78 -37.86 -16.83
N GLY A 606 32.51 -37.85 -17.25
CA GLY A 606 31.99 -38.79 -18.26
C GLY A 606 32.61 -38.58 -19.64
N ASN A 607 32.66 -37.33 -20.11
CA ASN A 607 33.17 -36.96 -21.44
C ASN A 607 34.69 -37.19 -21.53
N LEU A 608 35.42 -36.78 -20.49
CA LEU A 608 36.87 -36.97 -20.43
C LEU A 608 37.24 -38.46 -20.30
N LEU A 609 36.53 -39.24 -19.48
CA LEU A 609 36.77 -40.68 -19.37
C LEU A 609 36.50 -41.41 -20.69
N LEU A 610 35.46 -41.01 -21.43
CA LEU A 610 35.17 -41.53 -22.76
C LEU A 610 36.33 -41.27 -23.73
N LYS A 611 36.82 -40.02 -23.81
CA LYS A 611 37.94 -39.63 -24.67
C LYS A 611 39.25 -40.35 -24.30
N LEU A 612 39.54 -40.49 -23.01
CA LEU A 612 40.71 -41.24 -22.52
C LEU A 612 40.60 -42.72 -22.88
N ARG A 613 39.40 -43.31 -22.74
CA ARG A 613 39.14 -44.69 -23.14
C ARG A 613 39.32 -44.87 -24.65
N GLU A 614 38.82 -43.96 -25.47
CA GLU A 614 38.99 -43.99 -26.93
C GLU A 614 40.46 -43.86 -27.34
N ASN A 615 41.22 -42.93 -26.74
CA ASN A 615 42.66 -42.79 -27.00
C ASN A 615 43.44 -44.08 -26.63
N PHE A 616 43.06 -44.72 -25.51
CA PHE A 616 43.62 -46.00 -25.11
C PHE A 616 43.23 -47.14 -26.05
N GLU A 617 41.96 -47.25 -26.42
CA GLU A 617 41.46 -48.28 -27.34
C GLU A 617 42.08 -48.12 -28.73
N ASP A 618 42.27 -46.90 -29.22
CA ASP A 618 42.96 -46.64 -30.49
C ASP A 618 44.40 -47.17 -30.48
N LYS A 619 45.16 -46.89 -29.41
CA LYS A 619 46.55 -47.36 -29.25
C LYS A 619 46.66 -48.87 -28.94
N PHE A 620 45.65 -49.47 -28.29
CA PHE A 620 45.66 -50.86 -27.85
C PHE A 620 45.04 -51.83 -28.87
N ARG A 621 43.89 -51.47 -29.45
CA ARG A 621 43.14 -52.32 -30.39
C ARG A 621 43.56 -52.13 -31.84
N TYR A 622 44.26 -51.05 -32.19
CA TYR A 622 44.67 -50.78 -33.57
C TYR A 622 46.20 -50.65 -33.71
N ASP A 623 46.71 -50.91 -34.90
CA ASP A 623 48.11 -50.69 -35.25
C ASP A 623 48.41 -49.25 -35.68
N GLU A 624 49.65 -48.93 -36.03
CA GLU A 624 50.07 -47.58 -36.43
C GLU A 624 49.43 -47.12 -37.75
N ALA A 625 48.93 -48.05 -38.58
CA ALA A 625 48.11 -47.76 -39.76
C ALA A 625 46.61 -47.61 -39.41
N GLY A 626 46.24 -47.93 -38.18
CA GLY A 626 44.89 -47.91 -37.62
C GLY A 626 44.00 -49.06 -38.11
N VAL A 627 44.60 -50.23 -38.35
CA VAL A 627 43.91 -51.50 -38.62
C VAL A 627 43.67 -52.25 -37.30
N PRO A 628 42.50 -52.85 -37.06
CA PRO A 628 42.25 -53.63 -35.85
C PRO A 628 43.23 -54.79 -35.68
N ARG A 629 43.85 -54.90 -34.51
CA ARG A 629 44.76 -55.99 -34.12
C ARG A 629 43.97 -57.25 -33.80
N ILE A 630 44.38 -58.36 -34.39
CA ILE A 630 43.85 -59.70 -34.09
C ILE A 630 44.85 -60.40 -33.17
N TRP A 631 44.43 -60.71 -31.95
CA TRP A 631 45.29 -61.29 -30.91
C TRP A 631 45.53 -62.78 -31.12
N ARG A 632 46.80 -63.20 -31.13
CA ARG A 632 47.21 -64.61 -31.12
C ARG A 632 47.77 -65.00 -29.74
N PRO A 633 47.72 -66.28 -29.34
CA PRO A 633 48.28 -66.74 -28.06
C PRO A 633 49.79 -66.47 -27.86
N THR A 634 50.53 -66.18 -28.94
CA THR A 634 51.96 -65.90 -28.95
C THR A 634 52.31 -64.41 -28.87
N ASP A 635 51.31 -63.52 -28.92
CA ASP A 635 51.53 -62.08 -29.01
C ASP A 635 51.78 -61.46 -27.62
N ASP A 636 52.64 -60.42 -27.57
CA ASP A 636 52.92 -59.66 -26.35
C ASP A 636 51.79 -58.65 -26.05
N ILE A 637 50.65 -59.18 -25.58
CA ILE A 637 49.46 -58.38 -25.22
C ILE A 637 49.76 -57.48 -24.01
N GLU A 638 50.61 -57.94 -23.09
CA GLU A 638 50.93 -57.24 -21.84
C GLU A 638 51.86 -56.03 -22.07
N GLY A 639 52.87 -56.15 -22.94
CA GLY A 639 53.75 -55.04 -23.30
C GLY A 639 53.05 -53.96 -24.14
N ILE A 640 52.09 -54.33 -25.00
CA ILE A 640 51.27 -53.36 -25.74
C ILE A 640 50.27 -52.66 -24.80
N TYR A 641 49.63 -53.41 -23.90
CA TYR A 641 48.74 -52.85 -22.87
C TYR A 641 49.46 -51.81 -22.01
N THR A 642 50.65 -52.14 -21.51
CA THR A 642 51.41 -51.25 -20.63
C THR A 642 51.80 -49.95 -21.33
N ARG A 643 52.27 -50.02 -22.58
CA ARG A 643 52.62 -48.84 -23.39
C ARG A 643 51.41 -47.96 -23.69
N ALA A 644 50.28 -48.55 -24.11
CA ALA A 644 49.05 -47.81 -24.40
C ALA A 644 48.49 -47.13 -23.14
N ARG A 645 48.51 -47.83 -22.00
CA ARG A 645 48.07 -47.31 -20.70
C ARG A 645 48.96 -46.17 -20.21
N GLU A 646 50.28 -46.33 -20.23
CA GLU A 646 51.21 -45.29 -19.79
C GLU A 646 51.13 -44.04 -20.67
N SER A 647 51.06 -44.21 -22.00
CA SER A 647 50.88 -43.09 -22.93
C SER A 647 49.60 -42.30 -22.62
N THR A 648 48.47 -42.98 -22.43
CA THR A 648 47.18 -42.31 -22.14
C THR A 648 47.19 -41.62 -20.77
N LEU A 649 47.87 -42.19 -19.77
CA LEU A 649 48.00 -41.59 -18.44
C LEU A 649 48.82 -40.29 -18.44
N THR A 650 49.65 -40.03 -19.46
CA THR A 650 50.37 -38.74 -19.59
C THR A 650 49.47 -37.57 -19.99
N LEU A 651 48.25 -37.84 -20.49
CA LEU A 651 47.27 -36.82 -20.87
C LEU A 651 46.58 -36.17 -19.67
N ILE A 652 46.31 -36.94 -18.62
CA ILE A 652 45.61 -36.45 -17.42
C ILE A 652 46.34 -35.25 -16.76
N PRO A 653 47.67 -35.30 -16.51
CA PRO A 653 48.42 -34.14 -16.03
C PRO A 653 48.42 -32.97 -17.01
N LEU A 654 48.49 -33.23 -18.31
CA LEU A 654 48.53 -32.21 -19.35
C LEU A 654 47.21 -31.44 -19.47
N LEU A 655 46.07 -32.12 -19.30
CA LEU A 655 44.74 -31.51 -19.31
C LEU A 655 44.34 -30.88 -17.97
N SER A 656 45.08 -31.14 -16.89
CA SER A 656 44.73 -30.64 -15.55
C SER A 656 44.93 -29.14 -15.36
N ARG A 657 45.89 -28.55 -16.09
CA ARG A 657 46.24 -27.13 -15.99
C ARG A 657 46.37 -26.52 -17.38
N PHE A 658 45.74 -25.38 -17.61
CA PHE A 658 45.89 -24.62 -18.85
C PHE A 658 47.29 -23.98 -18.88
N ARG A 659 48.23 -24.58 -19.62
CA ARG A 659 49.61 -24.06 -19.77
C ARG A 659 50.04 -24.11 -21.24
N LEU A 660 50.67 -23.03 -21.69
CA LEU A 660 51.20 -22.93 -23.05
C LEU A 660 52.48 -23.76 -23.18
N ALA A 661 52.69 -24.43 -24.32
CA ALA A 661 53.78 -25.41 -24.45
C ALA A 661 55.17 -24.78 -24.52
N GLU A 662 55.28 -23.55 -25.05
CA GLU A 662 56.56 -22.84 -25.20
C GLU A 662 57.06 -22.21 -23.91
N THR A 663 56.14 -21.65 -23.10
CA THR A 663 56.48 -20.90 -21.87
C THR A 663 56.29 -21.72 -20.60
N SER A 664 55.55 -22.83 -20.65
CA SER A 664 55.09 -23.60 -19.47
C SER A 664 54.35 -22.77 -18.42
N ALA A 665 53.93 -21.55 -18.80
CA ALA A 665 53.22 -20.58 -17.99
C ALA A 665 51.73 -20.55 -18.38
N PRO A 666 50.84 -20.08 -17.48
CA PRO A 666 49.47 -19.79 -17.85
C PRO A 666 49.40 -18.71 -18.94
N PRO A 667 48.35 -18.72 -19.79
CA PRO A 667 48.11 -17.62 -20.74
C PRO A 667 47.98 -16.26 -20.01
N PRO A 668 48.49 -15.16 -20.58
CA PRO A 668 48.44 -13.83 -19.96
C PRO A 668 47.03 -13.22 -20.06
N LEU A 669 46.10 -13.75 -19.27
CA LEU A 669 44.68 -13.36 -19.26
C LEU A 669 44.49 -11.94 -18.72
N ASP A 670 45.26 -11.57 -17.69
CA ASP A 670 45.32 -10.24 -17.07
C ASP A 670 45.60 -9.14 -18.10
N ARG A 671 46.63 -9.35 -18.92
CA ARG A 671 47.03 -8.41 -19.97
C ARG A 671 46.06 -8.39 -21.14
N TRP A 672 45.38 -9.50 -21.41
CA TRP A 672 44.49 -9.65 -22.56
C TRP A 672 43.09 -9.06 -22.30
N VAL A 673 42.51 -9.29 -21.11
CA VAL A 673 41.23 -8.68 -20.72
C VAL A 673 41.40 -7.17 -20.50
N GLY A 674 42.52 -6.76 -19.91
CA GLY A 674 42.81 -5.37 -19.57
C GLY A 674 42.08 -4.88 -18.33
N HIS A 675 42.40 -3.65 -17.90
CA HIS A 675 41.77 -3.02 -16.74
C HIS A 675 40.33 -2.57 -17.03
N THR A 676 39.51 -2.49 -15.99
CA THR A 676 38.17 -1.92 -16.07
C THR A 676 38.22 -0.46 -16.54
N PRO A 677 37.48 -0.08 -17.60
CA PRO A 677 37.40 1.30 -18.06
C PRO A 677 36.79 2.22 -16.99
N SER A 678 37.27 3.46 -16.87
CA SER A 678 36.76 4.44 -15.89
C SER A 678 35.31 4.87 -16.09
N SER A 679 34.75 4.63 -17.29
CA SER A 679 33.36 4.91 -17.66
C SER A 679 32.41 3.74 -17.38
N ALA A 680 32.90 2.59 -16.89
CA ALA A 680 32.07 1.45 -16.53
C ALA A 680 31.26 1.73 -15.26
N THR A 681 29.95 1.44 -15.29
CA THR A 681 29.09 1.59 -14.10
C THR A 681 29.00 0.30 -13.31
N PRO A 682 28.63 0.31 -12.01
CA PRO A 682 28.44 -0.92 -11.23
C PRO A 682 27.41 -1.88 -11.84
N ALA A 683 26.39 -1.35 -12.54
CA ALA A 683 25.42 -2.16 -13.29
C ALA A 683 26.05 -2.85 -14.52
N ASP A 684 27.18 -2.35 -15.01
CA ASP A 684 27.94 -3.01 -16.07
C ASP A 684 28.84 -4.14 -15.54
N GLU A 685 29.07 -4.21 -14.23
CA GLU A 685 29.83 -5.27 -13.55
C GLU A 685 28.93 -6.39 -13.00
N GLU A 686 27.68 -6.08 -12.64
CA GLU A 686 26.74 -7.00 -11.97
C GLU A 686 26.51 -8.34 -12.71
N ASP A 687 26.50 -8.31 -14.05
CA ASP A 687 26.25 -9.49 -14.90
C ASP A 687 27.52 -10.28 -15.29
N LEU A 688 28.71 -9.88 -14.81
CA LEU A 688 29.99 -10.48 -15.21
C LEU A 688 30.52 -11.43 -14.14
N PRO A 689 30.88 -12.68 -14.49
CA PRO A 689 31.52 -13.57 -13.53
C PRO A 689 32.91 -13.03 -13.13
N PRO A 690 33.28 -13.14 -11.84
CA PRO A 690 34.61 -12.76 -11.37
C PRO A 690 35.68 -13.68 -11.97
N ILE A 691 36.85 -13.12 -12.26
CA ILE A 691 38.01 -13.80 -12.86
C ILE A 691 39.17 -13.77 -11.87
N GLY A 692 39.62 -14.94 -11.41
CA GLY A 692 40.72 -15.06 -10.45
C GLY A 692 42.04 -14.48 -10.98
N GLY A 693 42.68 -13.61 -10.20
CA GLY A 693 43.92 -12.91 -10.55
C GLY A 693 43.75 -11.65 -11.41
N VAL A 694 42.52 -11.34 -11.86
CA VAL A 694 42.16 -10.09 -12.57
C VAL A 694 41.31 -9.19 -11.68
N ASP A 695 40.39 -9.77 -10.90
CA ASP A 695 39.60 -9.04 -9.90
C ASP A 695 40.21 -9.22 -8.51
N GLU A 696 40.46 -8.10 -7.81
CA GLU A 696 41.17 -8.10 -6.51
C GLU A 696 40.33 -8.71 -5.36
N ASP A 697 39.00 -8.80 -5.51
CA ASP A 697 38.06 -9.06 -4.42
C ASP A 697 37.94 -10.52 -3.94
N GLU A 698 38.40 -11.52 -4.71
CA GLU A 698 38.23 -12.95 -4.35
C GLU A 698 39.48 -13.67 -3.83
N GLY A 699 40.68 -13.08 -3.94
CA GLY A 699 41.92 -13.71 -3.46
C GLY A 699 42.35 -15.02 -4.17
N LYS A 700 41.68 -15.41 -5.27
CA LYS A 700 42.11 -16.52 -6.12
C LYS A 700 43.25 -16.09 -7.03
N SER A 701 44.32 -16.86 -7.06
CA SER A 701 45.45 -16.57 -7.94
C SER A 701 45.13 -16.92 -9.40
N LEU A 702 45.83 -16.28 -10.36
CA LEU A 702 45.74 -16.65 -11.78
C LEU A 702 46.07 -18.14 -12.01
N GLU A 703 46.90 -18.75 -11.16
CA GLU A 703 47.22 -20.18 -11.25
C GLU A 703 46.03 -21.08 -10.84
N GLU A 704 45.22 -20.63 -9.88
CA GLU A 704 44.00 -21.33 -9.46
C GLU A 704 42.90 -21.20 -10.49
N GLU A 705 42.75 -20.02 -11.12
CA GLU A 705 41.83 -19.80 -12.23
C GLU A 705 42.12 -20.75 -13.41
N MET A 706 43.41 -21.01 -13.69
CA MET A 706 43.87 -21.87 -14.80
C MET A 706 43.92 -23.38 -14.44
N THR A 707 43.55 -23.75 -13.22
CA THR A 707 43.47 -25.14 -12.78
C THR A 707 42.08 -25.71 -13.08
N ILE A 708 42.00 -26.61 -14.05
CA ILE A 708 40.74 -27.17 -14.55
C ILE A 708 40.33 -28.42 -13.77
N LEU A 709 41.30 -29.28 -13.45
CA LEU A 709 41.10 -30.50 -12.66
C LEU A 709 41.92 -30.43 -11.37
N GLY A 710 41.24 -30.40 -10.23
CA GLY A 710 41.89 -30.50 -8.92
C GLY A 710 42.55 -31.87 -8.68
N ASP A 711 43.50 -31.92 -7.75
CA ASP A 711 44.32 -33.11 -7.50
C ASP A 711 43.50 -34.34 -7.07
N ALA A 712 42.42 -34.14 -6.31
CA ALA A 712 41.51 -35.21 -5.92
C ALA A 712 40.80 -35.85 -7.13
N LYS A 713 40.22 -35.01 -8.01
CA LYS A 713 39.56 -35.47 -9.25
C LYS A 713 40.55 -36.16 -10.19
N ARG A 714 41.79 -35.68 -10.25
CA ARG A 714 42.87 -36.29 -11.05
C ARG A 714 43.17 -37.73 -10.61
N GLN A 715 43.27 -37.97 -9.30
CA GLN A 715 43.49 -39.30 -8.75
C GLN A 715 42.30 -40.22 -9.03
N GLU A 716 41.07 -39.73 -8.82
CA GLU A 716 39.86 -40.50 -9.09
C GLU A 716 39.73 -40.90 -10.56
N LEU A 717 39.95 -39.95 -11.48
CA LEU A 717 39.92 -40.21 -12.92
C LEU A 717 40.98 -41.24 -13.33
N THR A 718 42.18 -41.17 -12.74
CA THR A 718 43.26 -42.14 -12.96
C THR A 718 42.85 -43.55 -12.53
N VAL A 719 42.19 -43.70 -11.37
CA VAL A 719 41.71 -44.99 -10.86
C VAL A 719 40.60 -45.55 -11.76
N ARG A 720 39.61 -44.71 -12.14
CA ARG A 720 38.51 -45.12 -13.01
C ARG A 720 38.99 -45.52 -14.41
N PHE A 721 39.92 -44.75 -14.99
CA PHE A 721 40.54 -45.08 -16.27
C PHE A 721 41.28 -46.42 -16.21
N LYS A 722 42.11 -46.65 -15.19
CA LYS A 722 42.83 -47.93 -15.02
C LYS A 722 41.84 -49.12 -14.97
N LYS A 723 40.75 -48.99 -14.21
CA LYS A 723 39.70 -50.01 -14.14
C LYS A 723 39.03 -50.28 -15.49
N ALA A 724 38.77 -49.23 -16.29
CA ALA A 724 38.20 -49.37 -17.62
C ALA A 724 39.19 -50.04 -18.60
N ALA A 725 40.47 -49.63 -18.56
CA ALA A 725 41.53 -50.21 -19.37
C ALA A 725 41.80 -51.69 -19.03
N ASP A 726 41.80 -52.05 -17.74
CA ASP A 726 41.93 -53.43 -17.27
C ASP A 726 40.78 -54.31 -17.79
N GLY A 727 39.56 -53.77 -17.87
CA GLY A 727 38.41 -54.46 -18.46
C GLY A 727 38.63 -54.84 -19.92
N VAL A 728 39.13 -53.90 -20.74
CA VAL A 728 39.44 -54.12 -22.16
C VAL A 728 40.62 -55.08 -22.35
N TYR A 729 41.62 -55.01 -21.46
CA TYR A 729 42.76 -55.94 -21.46
C TYR A 729 42.31 -57.38 -21.16
N VAL A 730 41.45 -57.58 -20.16
CA VAL A 730 40.91 -58.91 -19.81
C VAL A 730 40.05 -59.47 -20.95
N GLU A 731 39.28 -58.61 -21.62
CA GLU A 731 38.52 -58.98 -22.82
C GLU A 731 39.44 -59.46 -23.95
N ALA A 732 40.50 -58.70 -24.27
CA ALA A 732 41.49 -59.07 -25.27
C ALA A 732 42.20 -60.40 -24.92
N LYS A 733 42.59 -60.59 -23.65
CA LYS A 733 43.21 -61.84 -23.18
C LYS A 733 42.27 -63.05 -23.26
N ARG A 734 40.98 -62.86 -22.96
CA ARG A 734 39.95 -63.91 -23.12
C ARG A 734 39.71 -64.25 -24.58
N SER A 735 39.72 -63.25 -25.46
CA SER A 735 39.58 -63.45 -26.92
C SER A 735 40.76 -64.24 -27.51
N ALA A 736 41.96 -64.09 -26.96
CA ALA A 736 43.14 -64.86 -27.35
C ALA A 736 43.10 -66.33 -26.89
N ILE A 737 42.32 -66.67 -25.85
CA ILE A 737 42.23 -68.02 -25.24
C ILE A 737 40.90 -68.73 -25.63
N GLY A 738 40.18 -68.22 -26.63
CA GLY A 738 38.88 -68.74 -27.06
C GLY A 738 38.94 -70.14 -27.69
N GLY A 739 38.86 -71.19 -26.88
CA GLY A 739 38.61 -72.56 -27.32
C GLY A 739 38.47 -73.56 -26.18
N MET A 740 37.31 -73.61 -25.52
CA MET A 740 36.65 -74.81 -24.93
C MET A 740 35.58 -74.38 -23.90
N THR A 741 34.32 -74.31 -24.31
CA THR A 741 33.18 -74.31 -23.38
C THR A 741 32.67 -75.74 -23.21
N GLN A 742 33.13 -76.45 -22.17
CA GLN A 742 32.42 -77.64 -21.68
C GLN A 742 31.39 -77.20 -20.63
N VAL A 743 30.12 -77.54 -20.88
CA VAL A 743 29.02 -77.32 -19.93
C VAL A 743 29.27 -78.20 -18.69
N PRO A 744 29.27 -77.66 -17.46
CA PRO A 744 29.53 -78.44 -16.25
C PRO A 744 28.49 -79.56 -16.03
N LEU A 745 28.97 -80.75 -15.66
CA LEU A 745 28.15 -81.97 -15.50
C LEU A 745 26.99 -81.85 -14.49
N TYR A 746 27.10 -80.99 -13.47
CA TYR A 746 26.01 -80.75 -12.51
C TYR A 746 24.80 -80.06 -13.16
N PHE A 747 25.02 -79.29 -14.24
CA PHE A 747 23.94 -78.63 -14.97
C PHE A 747 23.08 -79.66 -15.71
N TYR A 748 23.69 -80.72 -16.25
CA TYR A 748 22.97 -81.88 -16.77
C TYR A 748 22.22 -82.64 -15.68
N GLY A 749 22.77 -82.74 -14.46
CA GLY A 749 22.09 -83.35 -13.32
C GLY A 749 20.84 -82.58 -12.87
N ILE A 750 20.92 -81.25 -12.83
CA ILE A 750 19.80 -80.37 -12.48
C ILE A 750 18.71 -80.40 -13.57
N LEU A 751 19.12 -80.40 -14.85
CA LEU A 751 18.21 -80.44 -16.00
C LEU A 751 17.46 -81.77 -16.11
N LEU A 752 18.04 -82.87 -15.61
CA LEU A 752 17.44 -84.20 -15.57
C LEU A 752 16.52 -84.41 -14.35
N ALA A 753 16.80 -83.73 -13.22
CA ALA A 753 16.01 -83.87 -11.99
C ALA A 753 14.75 -82.99 -11.95
N LEU A 754 14.80 -81.78 -12.53
CA LEU A 754 13.69 -80.83 -12.46
C LEU A 754 12.90 -80.72 -13.76
N GLY A 755 13.48 -81.05 -14.92
CA GLY A 755 12.86 -80.77 -16.22
C GLY A 755 13.07 -79.31 -16.65
N TRP A 756 13.20 -79.10 -17.97
CA TRP A 756 13.49 -77.79 -18.56
C TRP A 756 12.38 -76.75 -18.30
N ASN A 757 11.13 -77.20 -18.22
CA ASN A 757 9.98 -76.32 -18.07
C ASN A 757 9.81 -75.86 -16.61
N GLU A 758 10.09 -76.71 -15.61
CA GLU A 758 9.98 -76.34 -14.20
C GLU A 758 11.10 -75.40 -13.75
N ILE A 759 12.35 -75.57 -14.23
CA ILE A 759 13.46 -74.64 -13.92
C ILE A 759 13.16 -73.24 -14.44
N VAL A 760 12.64 -73.14 -15.67
CA VAL A 760 12.28 -71.85 -16.26
C VAL A 760 11.07 -71.25 -15.55
N ALA A 761 10.10 -72.07 -15.10
CA ALA A 761 8.96 -71.59 -14.32
C ALA A 761 9.35 -71.02 -12.95
N VAL A 762 10.31 -71.66 -12.25
CA VAL A 762 10.82 -71.21 -10.94
C VAL A 762 11.67 -69.94 -11.07
N LEU A 763 12.48 -69.81 -12.12
CA LEU A 763 13.31 -68.61 -12.36
C LEU A 763 12.53 -67.41 -12.89
N ARG A 764 11.38 -67.63 -13.53
CA ARG A 764 10.57 -66.55 -14.13
C ARG A 764 9.48 -66.04 -13.19
N ASN A 765 9.13 -66.78 -12.14
CA ASN A 765 8.18 -66.35 -11.12
C ASN A 765 8.89 -65.91 -9.83
N PRO A 766 8.94 -64.60 -9.53
CA PRO A 766 9.69 -64.06 -8.40
C PRO A 766 9.21 -64.59 -7.03
N ALA A 767 7.95 -65.01 -6.91
CA ALA A 767 7.43 -65.58 -5.66
C ALA A 767 8.03 -66.95 -5.32
N TYR A 768 8.23 -67.82 -6.32
CA TYR A 768 8.85 -69.13 -6.11
C TYR A 768 10.35 -69.04 -5.89
N PHE A 769 11.02 -68.10 -6.56
CA PHE A 769 12.43 -67.82 -6.30
C PHE A 769 12.65 -67.30 -4.88
N PHE A 770 11.76 -66.41 -4.39
CA PHE A 770 11.80 -65.92 -3.01
C PHE A 770 11.51 -67.02 -1.98
N LEU A 771 10.58 -67.94 -2.28
CA LEU A 771 10.32 -69.12 -1.45
C LEU A 771 11.56 -70.04 -1.37
N LEU A 772 12.22 -70.29 -2.49
CA LEU A 772 13.42 -71.14 -2.56
C LEU A 772 14.59 -70.48 -1.81
N PHE A 773 14.71 -69.15 -1.90
CA PHE A 773 15.65 -68.37 -1.11
C PHE A 773 15.34 -68.45 0.40
N LEU A 774 14.07 -68.30 0.81
CA LEU A 774 13.65 -68.47 2.22
C LEU A 774 13.92 -69.89 2.74
N CYS A 775 13.68 -70.92 1.92
CA CYS A 775 14.03 -72.31 2.28
C CYS A 775 15.54 -72.50 2.41
N ALA A 776 16.35 -71.90 1.53
CA ALA A 776 17.80 -71.94 1.61
C ALA A 776 18.34 -71.20 2.85
N VAL A 777 17.76 -70.04 3.19
CA VAL A 777 18.06 -69.31 4.43
C VAL A 777 17.63 -70.11 5.65
N GLY A 778 16.45 -70.73 5.63
CA GLY A 778 15.98 -71.62 6.71
C GLY A 778 16.87 -72.84 6.90
N ALA A 779 17.33 -73.47 5.81
CA ALA A 779 18.29 -74.57 5.83
C ALA A 779 19.66 -74.14 6.35
N TYR A 780 20.10 -72.92 6.01
CA TYR A 780 21.35 -72.36 6.49
C TYR A 780 21.30 -72.00 7.98
N VAL A 781 20.19 -71.41 8.46
CA VAL A 781 19.97 -71.10 9.87
C VAL A 781 19.86 -72.36 10.72
N THR A 782 19.16 -73.39 10.24
CA THR A 782 19.07 -74.70 10.92
C THR A 782 20.40 -75.45 10.94
N TYR A 783 21.22 -75.30 9.90
CA TYR A 783 22.60 -75.81 9.87
C TYR A 783 23.50 -75.07 10.86
N GLN A 784 23.46 -73.74 10.91
CA GLN A 784 24.31 -72.97 11.84
C GLN A 784 23.93 -73.14 13.32
N LEU A 785 22.63 -73.25 13.61
CA LEU A 785 22.15 -73.46 14.98
C LEU A 785 22.18 -74.94 15.41
N ASN A 786 22.65 -75.84 14.55
CA ASN A 786 22.74 -77.29 14.78
C ASN A 786 21.41 -77.94 15.21
N LEU A 787 20.29 -77.40 14.72
CA LEU A 787 18.93 -77.76 15.13
C LEU A 787 18.36 -78.97 14.37
N TRP A 788 19.12 -79.56 13.44
CA TRP A 788 18.69 -80.74 12.68
C TRP A 788 18.32 -81.93 13.57
N GLY A 789 19.07 -82.18 14.64
CA GLY A 789 18.80 -83.28 15.59
C GLY A 789 17.46 -83.13 16.34
N PRO A 790 17.22 -81.99 17.02
CA PRO A 790 15.93 -81.71 17.65
C PRO A 790 14.74 -81.70 16.68
N ILE A 791 14.90 -81.13 15.49
CA ILE A 791 13.84 -81.06 14.47
C ILE A 791 13.47 -82.45 13.96
N ILE A 792 14.44 -83.33 13.71
CA ILE A 792 14.18 -84.72 13.27
C ILE A 792 13.44 -85.50 14.37
N LYS A 793 13.85 -85.38 15.63
CA LYS A 793 13.17 -86.06 16.76
C LYS A 793 11.75 -85.54 16.99
N MET A 794 11.55 -84.23 16.86
CA MET A 794 10.23 -83.61 16.97
C MET A 794 9.32 -83.99 15.79
N THR A 795 9.89 -84.12 14.59
CA THR A 795 9.18 -84.57 13.38
C THR A 795 8.82 -86.06 13.45
N GLU A 796 9.70 -86.92 13.98
CA GLU A 796 9.38 -88.33 14.25
C GLU A 796 8.30 -88.48 15.32
N ALA A 797 8.34 -87.68 16.39
CA ALA A 797 7.32 -87.68 17.44
C ALA A 797 5.96 -87.19 16.90
N ALA A 798 5.94 -86.10 16.13
CA ALA A 798 4.75 -85.55 15.50
C ALA A 798 4.18 -86.49 14.42
N SER A 799 5.04 -87.13 13.61
CA SER A 799 4.65 -88.11 12.61
C SER A 799 4.02 -89.36 13.24
N ASN A 800 4.59 -89.86 14.34
CA ASN A 800 3.99 -90.98 15.07
C ASN A 800 2.64 -90.61 15.71
N GLN A 801 2.49 -89.40 16.25
CA GLN A 801 1.20 -88.90 16.74
C GLN A 801 0.16 -88.73 15.62
N ALA A 802 0.57 -88.19 14.47
CA ALA A 802 -0.29 -88.02 13.30
C ALA A 802 -0.68 -89.36 12.67
N MET A 803 0.20 -90.37 12.67
CA MET A 803 -0.10 -91.74 12.24
C MET A 803 -1.07 -92.45 13.17
N ILE A 804 -1.00 -92.22 14.48
CA ILE A 804 -1.93 -92.80 15.46
C ILE A 804 -3.31 -92.14 15.31
N GLU A 805 -3.38 -90.82 15.21
CA GLU A 805 -4.64 -90.09 15.02
C GLU A 805 -5.24 -90.34 13.62
N GLY A 806 -4.39 -90.50 12.60
CA GLY A 806 -4.76 -90.88 11.25
C GLY A 806 -5.31 -92.31 11.17
N LYS A 807 -4.70 -93.29 11.84
CA LYS A 807 -5.25 -94.66 11.94
C LYS A 807 -6.56 -94.69 12.73
N ARG A 808 -6.71 -93.85 13.76
CA ARG A 808 -7.94 -93.71 14.54
C ARG A 808 -9.08 -93.16 13.68
N ARG A 809 -8.85 -92.06 12.96
CA ARG A 809 -9.85 -91.47 12.05
C ARG A 809 -10.13 -92.32 10.80
N LEU A 810 -9.12 -93.02 10.27
CA LEU A 810 -9.30 -93.96 9.16
C LEU A 810 -10.11 -95.19 9.59
N ARG A 811 -9.95 -95.67 10.84
CA ARG A 811 -10.78 -96.73 11.42
C ARG A 811 -12.23 -96.27 11.65
N GLU A 812 -12.43 -95.06 12.19
CA GLU A 812 -13.76 -94.44 12.32
C GLU A 812 -14.44 -94.20 10.95
N PHE A 813 -13.66 -93.87 9.92
CA PHE A 813 -14.15 -93.68 8.54
C PHE A 813 -14.44 -95.00 7.81
N LEU A 814 -13.69 -96.06 8.09
CA LEU A 814 -13.92 -97.41 7.52
C LEU A 814 -15.07 -98.16 8.20
N GLU A 815 -15.39 -97.87 9.48
CA GLU A 815 -16.51 -98.48 10.21
C GLU A 815 -17.88 -97.83 9.92
N SER A 816 -17.88 -96.60 9.37
CA SER A 816 -19.07 -95.79 9.03
C SER A 816 -19.49 -95.84 7.56
N SER A 817 -18.72 -96.51 6.70
CA SER A 817 -19.00 -96.66 5.26
C SER A 817 -19.37 -98.10 4.91
N ASP A 818 -20.57 -98.34 4.36
CA ASP A 818 -21.03 -99.67 3.94
C ASP A 818 -20.18 -100.30 2.83
N THR A 819 -19.39 -99.51 2.09
CA THR A 819 -18.43 -100.01 1.10
C THR A 819 -17.12 -100.49 1.72
N GLY A 820 -16.80 -100.11 2.96
CA GLY A 820 -15.62 -100.59 3.70
C GLY A 820 -15.79 -101.98 4.33
N ARG A 821 -17.03 -102.37 4.69
CA ARG A 821 -17.33 -103.69 5.27
C ARG A 821 -17.22 -104.84 4.24
N GLN A 822 -17.36 -104.56 2.95
CA GLN A 822 -17.18 -105.56 1.88
C GLN A 822 -15.70 -105.76 1.47
N ALA A 823 -14.81 -104.79 1.69
CA ALA A 823 -13.39 -104.92 1.36
C ALA A 823 -12.60 -105.73 2.42
N ILE A 824 -13.05 -105.76 3.67
CA ILE A 824 -12.45 -106.58 4.74
C ILE A 824 -12.84 -108.06 4.60
N ALA A 825 -13.99 -108.36 3.99
CA ALA A 825 -14.52 -109.72 3.83
C ALA A 825 -14.00 -110.47 2.58
N MET A 826 -13.17 -109.86 1.72
CA MET A 826 -12.70 -110.45 0.46
C MET A 826 -11.19 -110.77 0.40
N SER A 827 -10.48 -110.79 1.52
CA SER A 827 -9.02 -111.09 1.55
C SER A 827 -8.62 -112.38 2.28
N SER A 828 -9.55 -113.32 2.52
CA SER A 828 -9.22 -114.63 3.08
C SER A 828 -9.38 -115.78 2.07
N SER A 829 -8.42 -115.94 1.15
CA SER A 829 -8.15 -117.23 0.50
C SER A 829 -6.69 -117.34 -0.03
N GLY A 830 -5.92 -118.23 0.61
CA GLY A 830 -5.04 -119.22 -0.05
C GLY A 830 -3.73 -118.82 -0.76
N SER A 831 -2.61 -118.94 -0.04
CA SER A 831 -1.41 -119.78 -0.38
C SER A 831 -0.90 -119.86 -1.84
N SER A 832 0.33 -119.41 -2.10
CA SER A 832 1.52 -120.27 -2.28
C SER A 832 2.77 -119.47 -2.67
N ARG A 833 3.91 -120.09 -2.41
CA ARG A 833 5.27 -119.57 -2.24
C ARG A 833 6.12 -120.27 -3.29
N GLU A 834 6.97 -119.56 -4.02
CA GLU A 834 8.11 -120.21 -4.66
C GLU A 834 9.33 -119.29 -4.73
N GLU A 835 10.44 -119.88 -4.32
CA GLU A 835 11.77 -119.33 -4.14
C GLU A 835 12.51 -119.29 -5.48
N HIS A 836 13.42 -118.34 -5.67
CA HIS A 836 14.84 -118.67 -5.77
C HIS A 836 15.72 -117.41 -5.80
N GLU A 837 16.70 -117.44 -4.92
CA GLU A 837 17.86 -116.57 -4.84
C GLU A 837 19.04 -117.35 -5.44
N MET A 838 19.88 -116.73 -6.28
CA MET A 838 21.34 -116.62 -6.07
C MET A 838 22.17 -116.31 -7.33
N SER A 839 23.02 -115.30 -7.14
CA SER A 839 24.44 -115.20 -7.56
C SER A 839 24.84 -114.64 -8.93
N ARG A 840 25.22 -113.34 -8.89
CA ARG A 840 26.54 -112.75 -9.23
C ARG A 840 27.31 -113.26 -10.46
N LEU A 841 27.61 -112.38 -11.43
CA LEU A 841 28.92 -111.70 -11.61
C LEU A 841 29.03 -110.95 -12.95
N ASN A 842 29.74 -109.82 -12.91
CA ASN A 842 30.15 -108.94 -14.01
C ASN A 842 31.05 -109.64 -15.05
N LYS A 843 30.96 -109.22 -16.33
CA LYS A 843 32.09 -108.58 -17.03
C LYS A 843 31.66 -107.94 -18.37
N GLN A 844 32.35 -106.85 -18.69
CA GLN A 844 32.32 -106.05 -19.91
C GLN A 844 32.43 -106.88 -21.21
N GLY A 845 31.84 -106.34 -22.28
CA GLY A 845 32.25 -106.65 -23.66
C GLY A 845 31.18 -106.28 -24.70
N LYS A 846 31.40 -105.17 -25.41
CA LYS A 846 30.81 -104.86 -26.75
C LYS A 846 30.96 -106.09 -27.69
N SER A 847 30.16 -106.33 -28.73
CA SER A 847 29.76 -105.40 -29.80
C SER A 847 28.61 -105.95 -30.70
N SER A 848 27.97 -105.01 -31.42
CA SER A 848 27.53 -105.06 -32.84
C SER A 848 26.42 -105.99 -33.35
N THR A 849 25.34 -105.32 -33.85
CA THR A 849 24.68 -105.45 -35.19
C THR A 849 23.82 -106.69 -35.45
N ASP A 850 22.68 -106.69 -36.16
CA ASP A 850 21.81 -105.74 -36.89
C ASP A 850 20.48 -106.50 -37.15
N GLU A 851 19.38 -105.77 -37.47
CA GLU A 851 18.23 -106.13 -38.38
C GLU A 851 17.47 -107.48 -38.20
N ASP A 852 16.17 -107.68 -38.43
CA ASP A 852 15.06 -106.93 -39.05
C ASP A 852 13.71 -107.67 -38.82
N THR A 853 12.56 -106.95 -38.88
CA THR A 853 11.19 -107.36 -39.35
C THR A 853 10.43 -108.59 -38.76
N SER A 854 9.10 -108.76 -38.73
CA SER A 854 7.87 -107.99 -39.04
C SER A 854 6.59 -108.79 -38.64
N SER A 855 5.44 -108.10 -38.52
CA SER A 855 4.01 -108.54 -38.69
C SER A 855 3.36 -109.46 -37.63
N GLY A 856 2.06 -109.39 -37.26
CA GLY A 856 0.89 -108.56 -37.65
C GLY A 856 -0.43 -109.14 -37.05
N GLY A 857 -1.55 -108.38 -37.06
CA GLY A 857 -2.95 -108.83 -36.86
C GLY A 857 -3.69 -108.23 -35.63
N ILE A 858 -4.49 -107.14 -35.73
CA ILE A 858 -5.96 -106.98 -36.04
C ILE A 858 -6.89 -107.68 -35.01
N GLY A 859 -7.97 -107.14 -34.42
CA GLY A 859 -8.76 -105.89 -34.53
C GLY A 859 -10.18 -106.10 -33.94
N PHE A 860 -10.98 -105.01 -33.80
CA PHE A 860 -12.39 -104.88 -33.32
C PHE A 860 -12.62 -104.90 -31.78
N VAL A 861 -13.27 -103.92 -31.13
CA VAL A 861 -14.53 -103.21 -31.43
C VAL A 861 -14.54 -101.75 -30.92
N ASN A 862 -15.14 -100.88 -31.73
CA ASN A 862 -15.67 -99.53 -31.52
C ASN A 862 -15.89 -98.98 -30.09
N ALA A 863 -15.29 -97.82 -29.83
CA ALA A 863 -15.91 -96.77 -29.02
C ALA A 863 -15.59 -95.38 -29.60
N LEU A 864 -16.57 -94.81 -30.28
CA LEU A 864 -16.92 -93.38 -30.26
C LEU A 864 -15.77 -92.36 -30.33
N LEU A 865 -14.89 -92.54 -31.32
CA LEU A 865 -13.94 -91.55 -31.79
C LEU A 865 -14.67 -90.41 -32.50
N ARG A 866 -15.03 -89.39 -31.71
CA ARG A 866 -15.26 -88.00 -32.15
C ARG A 866 -13.90 -87.30 -32.11
N SER A 867 -13.29 -87.10 -33.27
CA SER A 867 -13.10 -85.79 -33.93
C SER A 867 -12.24 -84.84 -33.08
N VAL A 868 -11.03 -84.43 -33.47
CA VAL A 868 -10.62 -83.88 -34.76
C VAL A 868 -9.10 -84.04 -34.91
N ALA A 869 -8.70 -84.97 -35.78
CA ALA A 869 -7.61 -84.75 -36.72
C ALA A 869 -8.17 -83.81 -37.79
N ASP A 870 -7.52 -82.80 -38.33
CA ASP A 870 -6.12 -82.53 -38.61
C ASP A 870 -6.00 -81.01 -38.74
N LEU A 871 -4.80 -80.45 -38.62
CA LEU A 871 -4.18 -79.58 -39.64
C LEU A 871 -3.06 -78.73 -39.03
N LEU A 872 -1.82 -79.21 -39.23
CA LEU A 872 -0.78 -78.33 -39.74
C LEU A 872 -1.15 -77.96 -41.18
N ARG A 873 -1.65 -76.72 -41.40
CA ARG A 873 -1.20 -75.80 -42.47
C ARG A 873 -1.98 -74.48 -42.41
N ALA A 874 -1.20 -73.40 -42.43
CA ALA A 874 -1.46 -71.95 -42.54
C ALA A 874 -2.67 -71.47 -43.40
N PRO A 875 -2.93 -70.15 -43.55
CA PRO A 875 -2.94 -69.02 -42.59
C PRO A 875 -4.21 -68.13 -42.71
N ARG A 876 -4.24 -67.04 -41.92
CA ARG A 876 -4.90 -65.72 -42.12
C ARG A 876 -6.22 -65.40 -41.40
N THR A 877 -6.27 -64.13 -40.98
CA THR A 877 -7.40 -63.24 -40.64
C THR A 877 -8.06 -63.38 -39.26
N ILE A 878 -8.55 -62.34 -38.54
CA ILE A 878 -8.39 -60.87 -38.43
C ILE A 878 -9.25 -60.49 -37.18
N SER A 879 -8.70 -59.72 -36.22
CA SER A 879 -9.28 -58.69 -35.29
C SER A 879 -10.69 -58.78 -34.63
N PRO A 880 -11.07 -57.90 -33.67
CA PRO A 880 -10.39 -57.46 -32.43
C PRO A 880 -11.34 -57.29 -31.21
N THR A 881 -10.81 -57.19 -29.97
CA THR A 881 -11.07 -56.05 -29.04
C THR A 881 -10.24 -56.12 -27.73
N SER A 882 -9.80 -54.92 -27.32
CA SER A 882 -9.34 -54.44 -25.99
C SER A 882 -7.97 -54.80 -25.40
N LEU A 883 -7.13 -53.75 -25.37
CA LEU A 883 -6.23 -53.27 -24.29
C LEU A 883 -4.96 -54.05 -23.96
N GLY A 884 -3.89 -53.73 -24.68
CA GLY A 884 -2.49 -53.93 -24.29
C GLY A 884 -1.78 -52.60 -24.02
N LEU A 885 -0.92 -52.61 -23.00
CA LEU A 885 0.05 -51.60 -22.60
C LEU A 885 1.40 -52.32 -22.59
N LEU A 886 2.42 -51.82 -23.32
CA LEU A 886 3.86 -51.93 -23.05
C LEU A 886 4.73 -51.44 -24.23
N TYR A 887 5.80 -50.72 -23.89
CA TYR A 887 7.14 -50.65 -24.50
C TYR A 887 7.42 -49.99 -25.87
N VAL A 888 8.30 -48.97 -25.81
CA VAL A 888 9.59 -48.73 -26.51
C VAL A 888 9.70 -48.90 -28.04
N ASP A 889 9.92 -47.75 -28.68
CA ASP A 889 10.94 -47.34 -29.68
C ASP A 889 11.11 -48.05 -31.05
N ALA A 890 11.54 -47.20 -32.00
CA ALA A 890 12.09 -47.40 -33.33
C ALA A 890 11.15 -47.64 -34.54
N GLY A 891 11.11 -46.63 -35.43
CA GLY A 891 11.43 -46.87 -36.84
C GLY A 891 10.36 -46.60 -37.91
N GLN A 892 10.43 -45.38 -38.47
CA GLN A 892 10.59 -45.12 -39.92
C GLN A 892 9.39 -45.07 -40.90
N TRP A 893 9.26 -43.85 -41.51
CA TRP A 893 8.78 -43.45 -42.86
C TRP A 893 7.37 -43.93 -43.31
N THR A 894 6.46 -43.11 -43.86
CA THR A 894 6.56 -42.16 -44.98
C THR A 894 5.19 -41.49 -45.18
N ALA A 895 5.19 -40.24 -45.64
CA ALA A 895 4.25 -39.60 -46.60
C ALA A 895 2.72 -39.58 -46.31
N PHE A 896 1.91 -38.61 -46.75
CA PHE A 896 1.92 -37.21 -47.20
C PHE A 896 0.49 -37.00 -47.78
N LEU A 897 0.03 -35.75 -47.89
CA LEU A 897 -1.17 -35.29 -48.64
C LEU A 897 -2.54 -35.53 -47.98
N GLU A 898 -3.51 -34.60 -47.96
CA GLU A 898 -3.62 -33.18 -48.35
C GLU A 898 -5.08 -32.74 -48.04
N VAL A 899 -5.33 -31.42 -47.85
CA VAL A 899 -6.45 -30.61 -48.45
C VAL A 899 -7.90 -30.87 -47.94
N ASP A 900 -8.84 -29.94 -47.71
CA ASP A 900 -9.02 -28.47 -47.82
C ASP A 900 -10.39 -28.13 -47.12
N VAL A 901 -10.58 -27.04 -46.35
CA VAL A 901 -11.05 -25.66 -46.69
C VAL A 901 -12.58 -25.39 -46.50
N ASP A 902 -12.85 -24.34 -45.70
CA ASP A 902 -13.90 -23.29 -45.73
C ASP A 902 -15.30 -23.29 -45.02
N PHE A 903 -15.42 -22.26 -44.15
CA PHE A 903 -16.49 -21.26 -43.85
C PHE A 903 -17.94 -21.62 -43.40
N TYR A 904 -18.35 -21.12 -42.22
CA TYR A 904 -19.36 -20.03 -41.99
C TYR A 904 -19.61 -19.76 -40.46
N GLN A 905 -19.76 -18.49 -40.07
CA GLN A 905 -20.23 -17.94 -38.76
C GLN A 905 -21.71 -17.46 -38.91
N PRO A 906 -22.48 -16.97 -37.90
CA PRO A 906 -22.28 -16.82 -36.44
C PRO A 906 -23.53 -17.17 -35.56
N ALA A 907 -23.35 -17.35 -34.24
CA ALA A 907 -24.17 -16.74 -33.15
C ALA A 907 -23.84 -17.30 -31.74
N VAL A 908 -23.24 -16.41 -30.93
CA VAL A 908 -23.51 -16.04 -29.52
C VAL A 908 -23.68 -17.09 -28.38
N LEU A 909 -22.95 -16.79 -27.29
CA LEU A 909 -23.12 -17.17 -25.88
C LEU A 909 -22.42 -18.45 -25.38
N HIS A 910 -21.57 -18.21 -24.38
CA HIS A 910 -20.92 -19.12 -23.43
C HIS A 910 -19.60 -19.79 -23.84
N THR A 911 -18.53 -19.32 -23.17
CA THR A 911 -17.38 -20.09 -22.68
C THR A 911 -16.16 -20.23 -23.60
N ALA A 912 -15.25 -19.26 -23.54
CA ALA A 912 -13.83 -19.48 -23.88
C ALA A 912 -12.93 -18.43 -23.21
N GLN A 913 -12.32 -18.77 -22.07
CA GLN A 913 -11.03 -18.19 -21.65
C GLN A 913 -10.28 -19.18 -20.75
N TYR A 914 -9.90 -20.32 -21.33
CA TYR A 914 -8.82 -21.17 -20.81
C TYR A 914 -8.12 -21.77 -22.03
N PHE A 915 -6.78 -21.70 -22.05
CA PHE A 915 -5.84 -22.11 -23.11
C PHE A 915 -5.39 -21.05 -24.13
N ILE A 916 -4.68 -20.01 -23.66
CA ILE A 916 -3.37 -19.63 -24.22
C ILE A 916 -2.50 -19.15 -23.04
N ASN A 917 -1.59 -20.01 -22.58
CA ASN A 917 -0.27 -19.68 -21.99
C ASN A 917 0.30 -20.90 -21.27
N ALA A 918 0.82 -21.84 -22.05
CA ALA A 918 1.68 -22.92 -21.56
C ALA A 918 2.83 -23.12 -22.55
N ARG A 919 3.91 -22.31 -22.42
CA ARG A 919 5.29 -22.73 -22.69
C ARG A 919 6.31 -21.67 -22.29
N LEU A 920 7.28 -22.14 -21.49
CA LEU A 920 8.66 -21.67 -21.24
C LEU A 920 8.93 -21.33 -19.76
N ARG A 921 9.22 -22.38 -18.99
CA ARG A 921 10.08 -22.28 -17.79
C ARG A 921 11.54 -22.32 -18.27
N PRO A 922 12.42 -21.40 -17.85
CA PRO A 922 13.86 -21.63 -17.84
C PRO A 922 14.24 -22.30 -16.52
N THR A 923 14.88 -23.47 -16.61
CA THR A 923 15.64 -24.07 -15.52
C THR A 923 17.07 -23.53 -15.59
N HIS A 924 17.45 -22.64 -14.68
CA HIS A 924 18.84 -22.43 -14.31
C HIS A 924 18.98 -22.61 -12.79
N PHE A 925 19.80 -23.60 -12.44
CA PHE A 925 20.35 -23.83 -11.12
C PHE A 925 21.28 -22.67 -10.76
N THR A 926 20.87 -21.82 -9.82
CA THR A 926 21.78 -21.08 -8.95
C THR A 926 21.50 -21.53 -7.53
N GLY A 927 22.51 -22.07 -6.85
CA GLY A 927 22.44 -22.42 -5.45
C GLY A 927 22.21 -21.18 -4.60
N GLN A 928 20.95 -20.84 -4.35
CA GLN A 928 20.56 -20.16 -3.14
C GLN A 928 20.15 -21.25 -2.16
N LEU A 929 20.66 -21.18 -0.93
CA LEU A 929 20.20 -21.98 0.19
C LEU A 929 18.68 -22.12 0.12
N ASN A 930 18.17 -23.35 0.08
CA ASN A 930 16.79 -23.61 0.50
C ASN A 930 16.64 -22.98 1.88
N MET A 931 16.01 -21.80 1.98
CA MET A 931 15.41 -21.37 3.22
C MET A 931 14.41 -22.46 3.56
N ALA A 932 14.75 -23.29 4.53
CA ALA A 932 13.87 -24.31 5.04
C ALA A 932 12.54 -23.62 5.37
N THR A 933 11.49 -23.92 4.62
CA THR A 933 10.12 -23.73 5.06
C THR A 933 9.99 -24.60 6.29
N PHE A 934 10.15 -24.02 7.48
CA PHE A 934 9.86 -24.71 8.72
C PHE A 934 8.37 -25.05 8.67
N ASP A 935 8.05 -26.32 8.51
CA ASP A 935 6.68 -26.82 8.60
C ASP A 935 6.17 -26.49 10.01
N LEU A 936 5.23 -25.54 10.06
CA LEU A 936 4.52 -25.19 11.29
C LEU A 936 3.66 -26.39 11.70
N PRO A 937 3.56 -26.70 13.00
CA PRO A 937 2.56 -27.64 13.51
C PRO A 937 1.17 -27.27 12.96
N GLU A 938 0.47 -28.24 12.37
CA GLU A 938 -0.80 -28.00 11.70
C GLU A 938 -1.87 -27.52 12.68
N THR A 939 -1.92 -28.12 13.87
CA THR A 939 -2.90 -27.76 14.90
C THR A 939 -2.24 -27.35 16.21
N PHE A 940 -3.01 -26.68 17.05
CA PHE A 940 -2.59 -26.24 18.39
C PHE A 940 -2.21 -27.42 19.29
N ASP A 941 -2.77 -28.60 19.08
CA ASP A 941 -2.41 -29.79 19.87
C ASP A 941 -1.07 -30.40 19.45
N ASP A 942 -0.60 -30.09 18.23
CA ASP A 942 0.69 -30.55 17.72
C ASP A 942 1.86 -29.69 18.25
N LEU A 943 1.57 -28.60 18.98
CA LEU A 943 2.57 -27.75 19.59
C LEU A 943 3.36 -28.49 20.68
N PRO A 944 4.71 -28.56 20.59
CA PRO A 944 5.54 -29.14 21.65
C PRO A 944 5.37 -28.42 22.99
N ASN A 945 5.10 -27.12 22.94
CA ASN A 945 4.77 -26.30 24.09
C ASN A 945 3.70 -25.28 23.70
N LYS A 946 2.52 -25.37 24.33
CA LYS A 946 1.37 -24.50 24.06
C LYS A 946 1.66 -23.01 24.32
N LEU A 947 2.57 -22.71 25.26
CA LEU A 947 2.95 -21.35 25.62
C LEU A 947 3.98 -20.75 24.66
N GLN A 948 4.84 -21.55 24.02
CA GLN A 948 5.96 -21.01 23.25
C GLN A 948 6.37 -21.90 22.07
N TYR A 949 6.64 -21.27 20.94
CA TYR A 949 7.13 -21.95 19.74
C TYR A 949 8.13 -21.06 18.99
N TRP A 950 9.42 -21.35 19.17
CA TRP A 950 10.53 -20.58 18.59
C TRP A 950 11.40 -21.46 17.70
N PRO A 951 10.99 -21.74 16.45
CA PRO A 951 11.70 -22.67 15.57
C PRO A 951 12.97 -22.06 14.94
N ALA A 952 13.06 -20.72 14.91
CA ALA A 952 14.16 -20.01 14.29
C ALA A 952 15.39 -19.96 15.20
N PRO A 953 16.62 -20.08 14.67
CA PRO A 953 17.84 -19.93 15.45
C PRO A 953 17.97 -18.55 16.08
N LYS A 954 18.54 -18.48 17.29
CA LYS A 954 18.86 -17.22 17.98
C LYS A 954 19.71 -16.30 17.10
N GLY A 955 19.26 -15.06 16.90
CA GLY A 955 19.92 -14.02 16.11
C GLY A 955 19.63 -14.05 14.61
N SER A 956 18.84 -15.01 14.12
CA SER A 956 18.50 -15.12 12.70
C SER A 956 17.48 -14.05 12.25
N PRO A 957 17.45 -13.67 10.96
CA PRO A 957 16.38 -12.84 10.41
C PRO A 957 14.98 -13.41 10.63
N GLU A 958 14.83 -14.74 10.59
CA GLU A 958 13.57 -15.45 10.78
C GLU A 958 13.06 -15.34 12.23
N GLU A 959 13.97 -15.33 13.22
CA GLU A 959 13.63 -15.03 14.62
C GLU A 959 13.09 -13.60 14.75
N GLY A 960 13.75 -12.65 14.06
CA GLY A 960 13.33 -11.25 14.06
C GLY A 960 11.96 -11.01 13.41
N LEU A 961 11.55 -11.84 12.45
CA LEU A 961 10.24 -11.74 11.78
C LEU A 961 9.10 -12.37 12.60
N GLY A 962 9.39 -13.28 13.52
CA GLY A 962 8.33 -14.02 14.23
C GLY A 962 7.44 -14.76 13.22
N MET A 963 6.11 -14.63 13.37
CA MET A 963 5.13 -15.27 12.49
C MET A 963 5.00 -14.59 11.12
N LEU A 964 5.51 -13.36 10.94
CA LEU A 964 5.53 -12.70 9.61
C LEU A 964 6.28 -13.50 8.54
N ARG A 965 7.15 -14.45 8.95
CA ARG A 965 7.82 -15.37 8.04
C ARG A 965 6.86 -16.23 7.20
N ILE A 966 5.59 -16.38 7.61
CA ILE A 966 4.59 -17.12 6.83
C ILE A 966 4.07 -16.35 5.63
N LEU A 967 4.28 -15.03 5.57
CA LEU A 967 3.96 -14.20 4.41
C LEU A 967 5.03 -14.44 3.33
N THR A 968 4.99 -15.62 2.72
CA THR A 968 5.88 -15.99 1.62
C THR A 968 5.56 -15.19 0.36
N PRO A 969 6.49 -15.06 -0.60
CA PRO A 969 6.23 -14.37 -1.86
C PRO A 969 4.95 -14.85 -2.57
N ASP A 970 4.66 -16.16 -2.52
CA ASP A 970 3.45 -16.74 -3.13
C ASP A 970 2.16 -16.32 -2.41
N ILE A 971 2.16 -16.29 -1.06
CA ILE A 971 1.01 -15.84 -0.27
C ILE A 971 0.75 -14.34 -0.51
N VAL A 972 1.80 -13.52 -0.52
CA VAL A 972 1.69 -12.08 -0.80
C VAL A 972 1.20 -11.82 -2.23
N ALA A 973 1.74 -12.55 -3.22
CA ALA A 973 1.30 -12.45 -4.61
C ALA A 973 -0.17 -12.87 -4.79
N ASN A 974 -0.62 -13.91 -4.07
CA ASN A 974 -2.03 -14.29 -4.07
C ASN A 974 -2.92 -13.25 -3.38
N ALA A 975 -2.45 -12.65 -2.28
CA ALA A 975 -3.15 -11.56 -1.61
C ALA A 975 -3.28 -10.32 -2.49
N ALA A 976 -2.30 -10.02 -3.35
CA ALA A 976 -2.37 -8.90 -4.29
C ALA A 976 -3.56 -9.01 -5.26
N ARG A 977 -4.09 -10.21 -5.50
CA ARG A 977 -5.33 -10.43 -6.30
C ARG A 977 -6.60 -9.92 -5.62
N GLN A 978 -6.53 -9.56 -4.34
CA GLN A 978 -7.63 -8.87 -3.66
C GLN A 978 -7.79 -7.44 -4.17
N ILE A 979 -6.78 -6.86 -4.83
CA ILE A 979 -6.85 -5.54 -5.47
C ILE A 979 -7.62 -5.67 -6.79
N GLN A 980 -8.87 -5.26 -6.78
CA GLN A 980 -9.80 -5.33 -7.91
C GLN A 980 -10.28 -3.95 -8.34
N THR A 981 -10.46 -3.00 -7.41
CA THR A 981 -10.94 -1.65 -7.71
C THR A 981 -9.85 -0.58 -7.59
N GLY A 982 -8.79 -0.86 -6.82
CA GLY A 982 -7.72 0.10 -6.53
C GLY A 982 -8.11 1.16 -5.51
N GLU A 983 -9.33 1.08 -4.96
CA GLU A 983 -9.78 1.96 -3.88
C GLU A 983 -9.00 1.65 -2.60
N ARG A 984 -8.71 2.71 -1.84
CA ARG A 984 -7.78 2.64 -0.72
C ARG A 984 -8.34 3.34 0.50
N VAL A 985 -8.11 2.75 1.66
CA VAL A 985 -8.49 3.31 2.95
C VAL A 985 -7.29 3.29 3.90
N CYS A 986 -7.02 4.45 4.51
CA CYS A 986 -6.02 4.59 5.55
C CYS A 986 -6.53 3.89 6.81
N LEU A 987 -5.68 3.05 7.43
CA LEU A 987 -6.03 2.35 8.68
C LEU A 987 -5.37 3.00 9.90
N ASN A 988 -4.62 4.07 9.70
CA ASN A 988 -3.98 4.82 10.78
C ASN A 988 -4.98 5.80 11.37
N TRP A 989 -5.23 5.69 12.67
CA TRP A 989 -5.92 6.69 13.46
C TRP A 989 -5.00 7.91 13.64
N ASP A 990 -5.58 9.11 13.71
CA ASP A 990 -4.78 10.32 13.84
C ASP A 990 -3.89 10.25 15.09
N ILE A 991 -2.64 10.69 14.96
CA ILE A 991 -1.63 10.60 16.01
C ILE A 991 -1.94 11.48 17.22
N GLU A 992 -2.83 12.48 17.05
CA GLU A 992 -3.28 13.39 18.10
C GLU A 992 -4.57 12.93 18.81
N ASN A 993 -5.28 11.93 18.27
CA ASN A 993 -6.63 11.61 18.72
C ASN A 993 -6.69 11.13 20.18
N LEU A 994 -5.80 10.23 20.61
CA LEU A 994 -5.79 9.71 21.99
C LEU A 994 -5.08 10.69 22.95
N ASN A 995 -5.70 11.86 23.17
CA ASN A 995 -5.19 12.89 24.04
C ASN A 995 -6.20 13.23 25.15
N PRO A 996 -5.82 13.14 26.44
CA PRO A 996 -4.54 12.65 26.98
C PRO A 996 -4.36 11.12 26.85
N PRO A 997 -3.12 10.62 26.64
CA PRO A 997 -2.88 9.19 26.53
C PRO A 997 -2.95 8.49 27.90
N GLY A 998 -3.42 7.23 27.89
CA GLY A 998 -3.43 6.37 29.08
C GLY A 998 -2.05 5.89 29.53
N PHE A 999 -2.00 5.12 30.61
CA PHE A 999 -0.79 4.42 31.10
C PHE A 999 0.42 5.33 31.41
N LYS A 1000 0.18 6.61 31.75
CA LYS A 1000 1.24 7.61 32.01
C LYS A 1000 2.22 7.80 30.82
N ARG A 1001 1.76 7.53 29.60
CA ARG A 1001 2.54 7.77 28.37
C ARG A 1001 2.71 9.28 28.17
N LYS A 1002 3.80 9.69 27.53
CA LYS A 1002 4.00 11.10 27.16
C LYS A 1002 3.04 11.46 26.03
N PRO A 1003 2.33 12.60 26.09
CA PRO A 1003 1.52 13.10 24.97
C PRO A 1003 2.36 13.38 23.71
N PHE A 1004 1.69 13.39 22.56
CA PHE A 1004 2.27 13.82 21.29
C PHE A 1004 2.76 15.26 21.37
N GLU A 1005 3.92 15.51 20.78
CA GLU A 1005 4.47 16.85 20.61
C GLU A 1005 4.99 16.98 19.17
N HIS A 1006 4.41 17.91 18.42
CA HIS A 1006 4.84 18.27 17.08
C HIS A 1006 5.29 19.72 17.06
N LYS A 1007 6.49 19.96 16.52
CA LYS A 1007 7.08 21.27 16.44
C LYS A 1007 7.56 21.55 15.02
N ILE A 1008 6.90 22.51 14.38
CA ILE A 1008 7.32 23.06 13.09
C ILE A 1008 8.40 24.11 13.37
N LYS A 1009 9.57 23.98 12.76
CA LYS A 1009 10.68 24.93 12.89
C LYS A 1009 11.08 25.48 11.53
N TRP A 1010 11.46 26.76 11.50
CA TRP A 1010 12.12 27.31 10.33
C TRP A 1010 13.51 26.71 10.18
N VAL A 1011 13.83 26.21 8.98
CA VAL A 1011 15.21 25.93 8.56
C VAL A 1011 15.84 27.22 8.06
N ALA A 1012 15.07 27.98 7.28
CA ALA A 1012 15.39 29.30 6.80
C ALA A 1012 14.11 30.14 6.76
N GLU A 1013 14.07 31.21 7.55
CA GLU A 1013 12.88 32.04 7.74
C GLU A 1013 12.39 32.65 6.41
N GLY A 1014 11.11 32.45 6.10
CA GLY A 1014 10.50 32.84 4.82
C GLY A 1014 10.80 31.93 3.64
N VAL A 1015 11.56 30.84 3.82
CA VAL A 1015 12.01 29.96 2.72
C VAL A 1015 11.65 28.49 2.94
N ALA A 1016 11.94 27.91 4.11
CA ALA A 1016 11.77 26.47 4.35
C ALA A 1016 11.52 26.11 5.83
N PHE A 1017 10.71 25.06 6.03
CA PHE A 1017 10.36 24.49 7.34
C PHE A 1017 10.84 23.03 7.47
N ASP A 1018 11.11 22.62 8.71
CA ASP A 1018 11.35 21.26 9.16
C ASP A 1018 10.36 20.90 10.28
N ASP A 1019 10.13 19.61 10.50
CA ASP A 1019 9.32 19.08 11.60
C ASP A 1019 10.15 18.30 12.62
N GLU A 1020 9.83 18.47 13.90
CA GLU A 1020 10.29 17.61 14.99
C GLU A 1020 9.09 16.92 15.64
N TYR A 1021 9.11 15.59 15.63
CA TYR A 1021 8.10 14.75 16.27
C TYR A 1021 8.67 14.09 17.53
N HIS A 1022 8.01 14.28 18.66
CA HIS A 1022 8.34 13.59 19.90
C HIS A 1022 7.10 12.89 20.44
N PHE A 1023 7.10 11.56 20.38
CA PHE A 1023 5.91 10.79 20.69
C PHE A 1023 6.19 9.35 21.13
N ASN A 1024 5.22 8.76 21.82
CA ASN A 1024 5.20 7.33 22.08
C ASN A 1024 4.35 6.65 21.00
N PRO A 1025 4.86 5.67 20.23
CA PRO A 1025 4.07 4.98 19.20
C PRO A 1025 2.74 4.42 19.69
N GLN A 1026 2.64 4.01 20.96
CA GLN A 1026 1.42 3.46 21.58
C GLN A 1026 0.43 4.54 22.04
N GLN A 1027 0.49 5.74 21.49
CA GLN A 1027 -0.51 6.80 21.72
C GLN A 1027 -1.53 6.90 20.59
N SER A 1028 -1.36 6.16 19.50
CA SER A 1028 -2.32 6.04 18.40
C SER A 1028 -2.05 4.69 17.73
N SER A 1029 -2.61 4.41 16.56
CA SER A 1029 -2.44 3.11 15.89
C SER A 1029 -0.99 2.64 15.93
N GLN A 1030 -0.77 1.41 16.36
CA GLN A 1030 0.58 0.84 16.48
C GLN A 1030 0.63 -0.65 16.19
N TRP A 1031 1.81 -1.11 15.81
CA TRP A 1031 2.23 -2.49 15.99
C TRP A 1031 3.05 -2.64 17.26
N ASP A 1032 2.67 -3.61 18.09
CA ASP A 1032 3.50 -4.08 19.19
C ASP A 1032 4.53 -5.07 18.66
N GLY A 1033 5.80 -4.69 18.80
CA GLY A 1033 6.93 -5.51 18.41
C GLY A 1033 7.21 -6.61 19.43
N LEU A 1034 8.05 -7.57 19.02
CA LEU A 1034 8.42 -8.75 19.83
C LEU A 1034 9.14 -8.40 21.16
N ARG A 1035 9.56 -7.15 21.32
CA ARG A 1035 10.18 -6.60 22.54
C ARG A 1035 9.17 -6.00 23.53
N HIS A 1036 7.90 -5.85 23.15
CA HIS A 1036 6.94 -5.09 23.93
C HIS A 1036 6.51 -5.82 25.22
N HIS A 1037 6.15 -7.10 25.09
CA HIS A 1037 5.64 -7.90 26.21
C HIS A 1037 6.44 -9.19 26.38
N ASN A 1038 6.59 -9.64 27.63
CA ASN A 1038 7.23 -10.91 27.99
C ASN A 1038 6.19 -11.95 28.39
N GLN A 1039 6.60 -13.20 28.51
CA GLN A 1039 5.80 -14.29 29.07
C GLN A 1039 6.49 -14.91 30.30
N PRO A 1040 5.72 -15.51 31.22
CA PRO A 1040 6.28 -16.37 32.27
C PRO A 1040 7.03 -17.57 31.67
N ALA A 1041 8.27 -17.78 32.09
CA ALA A 1041 9.12 -18.90 31.68
C ALA A 1041 9.88 -19.48 32.89
N PRO A 1042 9.15 -19.95 33.92
CA PRO A 1042 9.74 -20.38 35.18
C PRO A 1042 10.71 -21.55 34.97
N THR A 1043 11.81 -21.52 35.71
CA THR A 1043 12.77 -22.64 35.80
C THR A 1043 12.84 -23.13 37.23
N THR A 1044 13.46 -24.30 37.46
CA THR A 1044 13.67 -24.81 38.82
C THR A 1044 14.51 -23.86 39.70
N GLU A 1045 15.37 -23.05 39.08
CA GLU A 1045 16.27 -22.11 39.75
C GLU A 1045 15.65 -20.71 39.91
N ASP A 1046 14.85 -20.27 38.93
CA ASP A 1046 14.14 -18.99 38.97
C ASP A 1046 12.64 -19.17 38.60
N PRO A 1047 11.76 -19.28 39.61
CA PRO A 1047 10.32 -19.42 39.42
C PRO A 1047 9.63 -18.16 38.87
N ASN A 1048 10.27 -16.99 38.96
CA ASN A 1048 9.70 -15.72 38.50
C ASN A 1048 10.28 -15.27 37.16
N ARG A 1049 11.13 -16.10 36.54
CA ARG A 1049 11.78 -15.80 35.27
C ARG A 1049 10.74 -15.47 34.20
N ARG A 1050 11.01 -14.38 33.47
CA ARG A 1050 10.22 -13.95 32.31
C ARG A 1050 11.10 -13.75 31.10
N LEU A 1051 10.59 -14.13 29.93
CA LEU A 1051 11.32 -14.05 28.66
C LEU A 1051 10.47 -13.38 27.59
N PHE A 1052 11.12 -12.66 26.69
CA PHE A 1052 10.52 -12.15 25.47
C PHE A 1052 10.66 -13.19 24.34
N HIS A 1053 10.21 -12.85 23.13
CA HIS A 1053 10.29 -13.74 21.98
C HIS A 1053 11.70 -14.31 21.74
N GLY A 1054 11.78 -15.57 21.33
CA GLY A 1054 13.05 -16.26 21.09
C GLY A 1054 13.90 -16.47 22.36
N GLY A 1055 13.31 -16.33 23.56
CA GLY A 1055 14.04 -16.40 24.82
C GLY A 1055 14.94 -15.20 25.09
N THR A 1056 14.60 -14.04 24.51
CA THR A 1056 15.34 -12.78 24.71
C THR A 1056 15.11 -12.25 26.13
N THR A 1057 16.15 -11.73 26.79
CA THR A 1057 16.05 -11.18 28.15
C THR A 1057 15.86 -9.66 28.17
N ALA A 1058 15.46 -9.11 29.31
CA ALA A 1058 15.29 -7.66 29.47
C ALA A 1058 16.63 -6.91 29.31
N GLU A 1059 17.73 -7.49 29.81
CA GLU A 1059 19.07 -6.91 29.69
C GLU A 1059 19.54 -6.86 28.24
N GLU A 1060 19.19 -7.88 27.44
CA GLU A 1060 19.47 -7.89 26.00
C GLU A 1060 18.73 -6.76 25.26
N ILE A 1061 17.50 -6.44 25.65
CA ILE A 1061 16.67 -5.38 25.05
C ILE A 1061 17.13 -3.98 25.47
N GLN A 1062 17.50 -3.82 26.75
CA GLN A 1062 17.98 -2.54 27.29
C GLN A 1062 19.32 -2.11 26.68
N ASN A 1063 20.09 -3.05 26.12
CA ASN A 1063 21.33 -2.75 25.40
C ASN A 1063 21.03 -2.13 24.01
N PRO A 1064 21.31 -0.84 23.79
CA PRO A 1064 20.99 -0.17 22.51
C PRO A 1064 21.80 -0.68 21.31
N LYS A 1065 22.85 -1.49 21.54
CA LYS A 1065 23.65 -2.07 20.46
C LYS A 1065 23.13 -3.41 19.98
N ASN A 1066 22.12 -3.98 20.65
CA ASN A 1066 21.57 -5.28 20.31
C ASN A 1066 20.24 -5.11 19.56
N PRO A 1067 20.18 -5.38 18.23
CA PRO A 1067 18.96 -5.24 17.43
C PRO A 1067 18.07 -6.50 17.40
N ARG A 1068 18.46 -7.60 18.07
CA ARG A 1068 17.71 -8.87 18.09
C ARG A 1068 16.21 -8.66 18.32
N ILE A 1069 15.34 -9.28 17.51
CA ILE A 1069 13.87 -9.16 17.59
C ILE A 1069 13.29 -7.72 17.55
N GLY A 1070 14.05 -6.72 17.12
CA GLY A 1070 13.57 -5.34 17.01
C GLY A 1070 12.82 -5.05 15.69
N MET A 1071 12.10 -3.92 15.66
CA MET A 1071 11.25 -3.52 14.51
C MET A 1071 11.97 -3.45 13.16
N GLY A 1072 13.29 -3.23 13.14
CA GLY A 1072 14.06 -3.15 11.90
C GLY A 1072 14.05 -4.44 11.06
N TYR A 1073 13.75 -5.60 11.66
CA TYR A 1073 13.55 -6.83 10.87
C TYR A 1073 12.22 -6.79 10.09
N TRP A 1074 11.16 -6.24 10.70
CA TRP A 1074 9.84 -6.11 10.07
C TRP A 1074 9.88 -5.04 8.99
N ALA A 1075 10.48 -3.88 9.27
CA ALA A 1075 10.55 -2.75 8.33
C ALA A 1075 11.25 -3.08 7.01
N LYS A 1076 12.18 -4.05 6.98
CA LYS A 1076 12.88 -4.47 5.75
C LYS A 1076 11.98 -5.17 4.73
N LYS A 1077 10.92 -5.86 5.19
CA LYS A 1077 9.98 -6.56 4.31
C LYS A 1077 8.59 -5.91 4.27
N GLY A 1078 8.28 -5.09 5.27
CA GLY A 1078 6.92 -4.61 5.51
C GLY A 1078 5.99 -5.76 5.94
N ILE A 1079 4.73 -5.41 6.19
CA ILE A 1079 3.65 -6.35 6.44
C ILE A 1079 2.69 -6.21 5.25
N ALA A 1080 2.68 -7.21 4.37
CA ALA A 1080 1.83 -7.24 3.19
C ALA A 1080 1.13 -8.58 3.10
N GLY A 1081 -0.20 -8.59 2.96
CA GLY A 1081 -0.97 -9.84 2.98
C GLY A 1081 -2.47 -9.62 2.79
N ARG A 1082 -3.25 -10.70 2.86
CA ARG A 1082 -4.71 -10.62 2.79
C ARG A 1082 -5.26 -10.25 4.16
N GLY A 1083 -5.91 -9.10 4.25
CA GLY A 1083 -6.68 -8.67 5.41
C GLY A 1083 -8.08 -9.26 5.41
N VAL A 1084 -8.58 -9.57 6.60
CA VAL A 1084 -9.93 -10.07 6.85
C VAL A 1084 -10.55 -9.26 7.99
N LEU A 1085 -11.70 -8.62 7.76
CA LEU A 1085 -12.38 -7.81 8.78
C LEU A 1085 -13.55 -8.55 9.42
N ILE A 1086 -13.51 -8.66 10.74
CA ILE A 1086 -14.64 -9.04 11.61
C ILE A 1086 -15.23 -7.77 12.22
N ASP A 1087 -16.39 -7.35 11.69
CA ASP A 1087 -17.06 -6.12 12.09
C ASP A 1087 -18.09 -6.36 13.20
N PHE A 1088 -17.62 -6.38 14.45
CA PHE A 1088 -18.47 -6.62 15.62
C PHE A 1088 -19.42 -5.44 15.88
N VAL A 1089 -19.00 -4.20 15.61
CA VAL A 1089 -19.83 -3.00 15.81
C VAL A 1089 -21.08 -3.07 14.94
N SER A 1090 -20.95 -3.29 13.62
CA SER A 1090 -22.13 -3.39 12.74
C SER A 1090 -23.04 -4.57 13.10
N TRP A 1091 -22.46 -5.68 13.58
CA TRP A 1091 -23.24 -6.82 14.05
C TRP A 1091 -24.02 -6.51 15.34
N ALA A 1092 -23.38 -5.84 16.30
CA ALA A 1092 -23.98 -5.44 17.56
C ALA A 1092 -25.11 -4.44 17.36
N GLU A 1093 -24.94 -3.46 16.46
CA GLU A 1093 -25.97 -2.49 16.07
C GLU A 1093 -27.22 -3.20 15.51
N LYS A 1094 -27.05 -4.17 14.61
CA LYS A 1094 -28.16 -4.98 14.07
C LYS A 1094 -28.92 -5.75 15.15
N LYS A 1095 -28.25 -6.12 16.24
CA LYS A 1095 -28.83 -6.86 17.37
C LYS A 1095 -29.32 -5.93 18.50
N GLY A 1096 -29.14 -4.61 18.37
CA GLY A 1096 -29.51 -3.62 19.39
C GLY A 1096 -28.63 -3.67 20.65
N ILE A 1097 -27.38 -4.12 20.53
CA ILE A 1097 -26.42 -4.18 21.64
C ILE A 1097 -25.65 -2.85 21.69
N ALA A 1098 -25.63 -2.19 22.85
CA ALA A 1098 -24.86 -0.96 23.03
C ALA A 1098 -23.35 -1.26 22.98
N ILE A 1099 -22.60 -0.43 22.25
CA ILE A 1099 -21.15 -0.54 22.08
C ILE A 1099 -20.44 0.48 22.97
N ASN A 1100 -19.43 0.03 23.71
CA ASN A 1100 -18.47 0.90 24.38
C ASN A 1100 -17.10 0.23 24.51
N ALA A 1101 -16.15 0.70 23.71
CA ALA A 1101 -14.80 0.12 23.64
C ALA A 1101 -13.95 0.33 24.91
N LEU A 1102 -14.35 1.26 25.80
CA LEU A 1102 -13.69 1.56 27.07
C LEU A 1102 -14.42 0.94 28.28
N THR A 1103 -15.18 -0.12 28.01
CA THR A 1103 -15.73 -1.02 29.01
C THR A 1103 -15.16 -2.42 28.81
N GLN A 1104 -15.29 -3.30 29.81
CA GLN A 1104 -14.80 -4.68 29.71
C GLN A 1104 -15.74 -5.57 28.86
N GLN A 1105 -16.17 -5.06 27.70
CA GLN A 1105 -17.08 -5.75 26.79
C GLN A 1105 -16.35 -6.85 26.05
N VAL A 1106 -16.91 -8.07 26.08
CA VAL A 1106 -16.26 -9.27 25.56
C VAL A 1106 -16.81 -9.62 24.18
N VAL A 1107 -15.92 -9.76 23.20
CA VAL A 1107 -16.22 -10.39 21.92
C VAL A 1107 -15.88 -11.87 22.02
N SER A 1108 -16.89 -12.74 22.06
CA SER A 1108 -16.68 -14.19 22.14
C SER A 1108 -16.29 -14.78 20.78
N LEU A 1109 -15.62 -15.94 20.80
CA LEU A 1109 -15.29 -16.67 19.58
C LEU A 1109 -16.55 -17.10 18.80
N ASP A 1110 -17.63 -17.41 19.52
CA ASP A 1110 -18.92 -17.76 18.92
C ASP A 1110 -19.47 -16.61 18.06
N THR A 1111 -19.34 -15.37 18.54
CA THR A 1111 -19.72 -14.16 17.78
C THR A 1111 -18.82 -13.95 16.57
N VAL A 1112 -17.50 -14.18 16.70
CA VAL A 1112 -16.57 -14.11 15.56
C VAL A 1112 -16.98 -15.11 14.46
N HIS A 1113 -17.32 -16.35 14.83
CA HIS A 1113 -17.81 -17.35 13.89
C HIS A 1113 -19.21 -17.06 13.32
N GLU A 1114 -20.09 -16.40 14.07
CA GLU A 1114 -21.38 -15.90 13.55
C GLU A 1114 -21.14 -14.85 12.46
N ILE A 1115 -20.32 -13.83 12.75
CA ILE A 1115 -20.00 -12.75 11.81
C ILE A 1115 -19.32 -13.31 10.55
N ALA A 1116 -18.32 -14.20 10.71
CA ALA A 1116 -17.63 -14.82 9.58
C ALA A 1116 -18.59 -15.59 8.67
N ARG A 1117 -19.59 -16.30 9.23
CA ARG A 1117 -20.62 -16.99 8.45
C ARG A 1117 -21.57 -16.03 7.75
N GLU A 1118 -22.03 -14.98 8.43
CA GLU A 1118 -22.91 -13.95 7.82
C GLU A 1118 -22.20 -13.21 6.67
N CYS A 1119 -20.90 -12.94 6.81
CA CYS A 1119 -20.08 -12.21 5.85
C CYS A 1119 -19.41 -13.13 4.79
N LYS A 1120 -19.65 -14.45 4.86
CA LYS A 1120 -19.05 -15.47 3.96
C LYS A 1120 -17.53 -15.41 3.91
N ILE A 1121 -16.90 -15.25 5.07
CA ILE A 1121 -15.45 -15.19 5.23
C ILE A 1121 -14.90 -16.60 5.38
N GLU A 1122 -13.94 -16.96 4.53
CA GLU A 1122 -13.08 -18.14 4.69
C GLU A 1122 -11.68 -17.70 5.10
N PHE A 1123 -11.21 -18.17 6.25
CA PHE A 1123 -9.86 -17.92 6.75
C PHE A 1123 -8.85 -18.80 6.01
N GLN A 1124 -7.69 -18.25 5.72
CA GLN A 1124 -6.59 -18.93 5.06
C GLN A 1124 -5.27 -18.64 5.78
N ARG A 1125 -4.33 -19.56 5.63
CA ARG A 1125 -2.96 -19.41 6.15
C ARG A 1125 -2.33 -18.11 5.66
N GLY A 1126 -1.78 -17.33 6.59
CA GLY A 1126 -1.15 -16.04 6.28
C GLY A 1126 -2.10 -14.85 6.29
N ASP A 1127 -3.37 -15.04 6.64
CA ASP A 1127 -4.30 -13.92 6.78
C ASP A 1127 -3.90 -12.96 7.91
N ILE A 1128 -4.24 -11.68 7.72
CA ILE A 1128 -4.14 -10.63 8.71
C ILE A 1128 -5.55 -10.39 9.26
N PHE A 1129 -5.76 -10.73 10.53
CA PHE A 1129 -7.07 -10.67 11.16
C PHE A 1129 -7.33 -9.28 11.74
N PHE A 1130 -8.43 -8.64 11.34
CA PHE A 1130 -8.89 -7.36 11.90
C PHE A 1130 -10.19 -7.56 12.68
N LEU A 1131 -10.26 -7.03 13.89
CA LEU A 1131 -11.47 -6.96 14.71
C LEU A 1131 -11.86 -5.52 14.98
N ARG A 1132 -13.08 -5.13 14.63
CA ARG A 1132 -13.62 -3.79 14.90
C ARG A 1132 -14.58 -3.82 16.09
N VAL A 1133 -14.22 -3.15 17.17
CA VAL A 1133 -14.97 -3.04 18.45
C VAL A 1133 -15.45 -1.61 18.77
N GLY A 1134 -15.05 -0.59 18.01
CA GLY A 1134 -15.65 0.76 18.04
C GLY A 1134 -14.93 1.78 18.92
N LEU A 1135 -13.60 1.72 19.03
CA LEU A 1135 -12.84 2.71 19.83
C LEU A 1135 -12.91 4.13 19.27
N PRO A 1136 -12.68 4.39 17.96
CA PRO A 1136 -12.71 5.76 17.45
C PRO A 1136 -14.04 6.47 17.74
N GLN A 1137 -15.14 5.73 17.62
CA GLN A 1137 -16.50 6.20 17.89
C GLN A 1137 -16.74 6.45 19.38
N THR A 1138 -16.30 5.52 20.24
CA THR A 1138 -16.42 5.65 21.69
C THR A 1138 -15.62 6.87 22.17
N TRP A 1139 -14.38 7.04 21.70
CA TRP A 1139 -13.51 8.14 22.10
C TRP A 1139 -13.98 9.50 21.58
N GLY A 1140 -14.44 9.56 20.32
CA GLY A 1140 -14.96 10.79 19.71
C GLY A 1140 -16.25 11.30 20.36
N ALA A 1141 -17.04 10.42 20.99
CA ALA A 1141 -18.26 10.79 21.70
C ALA A 1141 -18.03 11.26 23.15
N MET A 1142 -16.81 11.15 23.69
CA MET A 1142 -16.49 11.53 25.07
C MET A 1142 -16.18 13.03 25.20
N THR A 1143 -16.57 13.63 26.33
CA THR A 1143 -16.14 14.99 26.70
C THR A 1143 -14.69 14.99 27.16
N ASP A 1144 -14.05 16.16 27.17
CA ASP A 1144 -12.65 16.29 27.60
C ASP A 1144 -12.46 15.89 29.07
N GLU A 1145 -13.44 16.14 29.94
CA GLU A 1145 -13.41 15.67 31.34
C GLU A 1145 -13.44 14.14 31.43
N GLN A 1146 -14.23 13.48 30.57
CA GLN A 1146 -14.31 12.03 30.54
C GLN A 1146 -13.00 11.41 30.03
N LYS A 1147 -12.38 12.00 28.99
CA LYS A 1147 -11.06 11.60 28.48
C LYS A 1147 -9.97 11.77 29.54
N GLN A 1148 -9.98 12.92 30.24
CA GLN A 1148 -9.08 13.19 31.35
C GLN A 1148 -9.25 12.16 32.47
N ALA A 1149 -10.50 11.85 32.84
CA ALA A 1149 -10.81 10.84 33.87
C ALA A 1149 -10.33 9.44 33.47
N TYR A 1150 -10.48 9.04 32.20
CA TYR A 1150 -9.97 7.77 31.68
C TYR A 1150 -8.44 7.69 31.79
N SER A 1151 -7.71 8.73 31.37
CA SER A 1151 -6.24 8.75 31.41
C SER A 1151 -5.65 8.60 32.81
N GLN A 1152 -6.41 8.99 33.84
CA GLN A 1152 -6.00 8.92 35.25
C GLN A 1152 -6.31 7.56 35.90
N GLN A 1153 -7.03 6.66 35.22
CA GLN A 1153 -7.35 5.34 35.76
C GLN A 1153 -6.09 4.50 35.88
N ALA A 1154 -5.84 3.95 37.07
CA ALA A 1154 -4.71 3.06 37.30
C ALA A 1154 -4.85 1.73 36.55
N MET A 1155 -6.08 1.28 36.31
CA MET A 1155 -6.40 0.04 35.61
C MET A 1155 -7.64 0.28 34.74
N PRO A 1156 -7.45 0.81 33.51
CA PRO A 1156 -8.57 1.06 32.60
C PRO A 1156 -9.23 -0.24 32.17
N LYS A 1157 -10.46 -0.15 31.66
CA LYS A 1157 -11.19 -1.29 31.09
C LYS A 1157 -11.25 -1.14 29.58
N HIS A 1158 -10.96 -2.21 28.84
CA HIS A 1158 -11.00 -2.22 27.39
C HIS A 1158 -11.81 -3.40 26.87
N ALA A 1159 -12.56 -3.14 25.81
CA ALA A 1159 -13.25 -4.16 25.06
C ALA A 1159 -12.25 -4.88 24.16
N GLY A 1160 -12.51 -6.16 23.87
CA GLY A 1160 -11.63 -6.95 23.02
C GLY A 1160 -12.12 -8.39 22.88
N ILE A 1161 -11.27 -9.24 22.31
CA ILE A 1161 -11.58 -10.67 22.19
C ILE A 1161 -11.43 -11.40 23.53
N GLU A 1162 -12.23 -12.44 23.76
CA GLU A 1162 -12.17 -13.26 24.97
C GLU A 1162 -10.82 -14.01 25.13
N GLN A 1163 -10.30 -14.09 26.36
CA GLN A 1163 -9.15 -14.94 26.67
C GLN A 1163 -9.58 -16.37 26.99
N SER A 1164 -9.20 -17.31 26.12
CA SER A 1164 -9.48 -18.73 26.34
C SER A 1164 -8.62 -19.64 25.45
N GLU A 1165 -8.46 -20.90 25.84
CA GLU A 1165 -7.78 -21.91 25.00
C GLU A 1165 -8.45 -22.07 23.62
N ARG A 1166 -9.77 -21.92 23.51
CA ARG A 1166 -10.46 -22.00 22.20
C ARG A 1166 -10.04 -20.88 21.24
N VAL A 1167 -9.78 -19.68 21.77
CA VAL A 1167 -9.33 -18.53 20.96
C VAL A 1167 -7.87 -18.72 20.55
N LEU A 1168 -7.02 -19.19 21.46
CA LEU A 1168 -5.63 -19.55 21.15
C LEU A 1168 -5.56 -20.62 20.05
N ARG A 1169 -6.38 -21.67 20.18
CA ARG A 1169 -6.53 -22.72 19.16
C ARG A 1169 -7.02 -22.16 17.83
N PHE A 1170 -8.05 -21.32 17.84
CA PHE A 1170 -8.55 -20.67 16.63
C PHE A 1170 -7.45 -19.87 15.91
N PHE A 1171 -6.69 -19.03 16.62
CA PHE A 1171 -5.64 -18.24 15.99
C PHE A 1171 -4.49 -19.11 15.45
N TRP A 1172 -4.10 -20.16 16.18
CA TRP A 1172 -3.04 -21.06 15.76
C TRP A 1172 -3.44 -21.95 14.57
N ASP A 1173 -4.60 -22.61 14.65
CA ASP A 1173 -5.08 -23.56 13.64
C ASP A 1173 -5.33 -22.90 12.27
N ASN A 1174 -5.62 -21.59 12.24
CA ASN A 1174 -5.76 -20.83 11.00
C ASN A 1174 -4.43 -20.21 10.51
N HIS A 1175 -3.37 -20.29 11.31
CA HIS A 1175 -2.04 -19.70 11.06
C HIS A 1175 -2.13 -18.24 10.59
N PHE A 1176 -2.78 -17.37 11.37
CA PHE A 1176 -2.78 -15.93 11.09
C PHE A 1176 -1.36 -15.36 11.21
N ALA A 1177 -0.98 -14.51 10.25
CA ALA A 1177 0.34 -13.89 10.25
C ALA A 1177 0.45 -12.82 11.34
N VAL A 1178 -0.65 -12.08 11.52
CA VAL A 1178 -0.79 -10.88 12.34
C VAL A 1178 -2.24 -10.73 12.77
N VAL A 1179 -2.46 -10.13 13.94
CA VAL A 1179 -3.79 -9.71 14.40
C VAL A 1179 -3.82 -8.22 14.69
N ALA A 1180 -4.95 -7.57 14.42
CA ALA A 1180 -5.13 -6.14 14.65
C ALA A 1180 -6.56 -5.83 15.11
N SER A 1181 -6.72 -4.76 15.87
CA SER A 1181 -8.00 -4.25 16.33
C SER A 1181 -8.00 -2.73 16.40
N ASP A 1182 -9.19 -2.13 16.36
CA ASP A 1182 -9.36 -0.72 16.72
C ASP A 1182 -9.36 -0.50 18.24
N ALA A 1183 -9.32 -1.55 19.07
CA ALA A 1183 -9.26 -1.47 20.53
C ALA A 1183 -7.92 -0.92 21.08
N VAL A 1184 -7.94 -0.39 22.31
CA VAL A 1184 -6.71 -0.01 23.07
C VAL A 1184 -5.88 -1.23 23.47
N SER A 1185 -6.54 -2.38 23.65
CA SER A 1185 -5.94 -3.68 23.89
C SER A 1185 -6.64 -4.69 22.98
N PHE A 1186 -5.90 -5.51 22.23
CA PHE A 1186 -6.51 -6.49 21.33
C PHE A 1186 -7.48 -7.44 22.05
N GLU A 1187 -7.10 -7.85 23.25
CA GLU A 1187 -7.90 -8.67 24.16
C GLU A 1187 -8.62 -7.83 25.22
N VAL A 1188 -9.66 -8.40 25.82
CA VAL A 1188 -10.39 -7.77 26.93
C VAL A 1188 -9.44 -7.44 28.08
N PHE A 1189 -9.45 -6.20 28.56
CA PHE A 1189 -8.60 -5.77 29.66
C PHE A 1189 -9.43 -5.18 30.81
N PRO A 1190 -9.12 -5.49 32.09
CA PRO A 1190 -8.14 -6.47 32.57
C PRO A 1190 -8.47 -7.91 32.13
N PRO A 1191 -7.47 -8.81 32.07
CA PRO A 1191 -7.69 -10.18 31.63
C PRO A 1191 -8.64 -10.92 32.56
N LEU A 1192 -9.65 -11.56 31.98
CA LEU A 1192 -10.64 -12.36 32.73
C LEU A 1192 -10.02 -13.63 33.29
N LYS A 1193 -9.08 -14.21 32.53
CA LYS A 1193 -8.31 -15.41 32.85
C LYS A 1193 -6.84 -15.15 32.58
N PRO A 1194 -6.05 -14.72 33.58
CA PRO A 1194 -4.66 -14.34 33.41
C PRO A 1194 -3.76 -15.42 32.79
N GLU A 1195 -4.15 -16.69 32.92
CA GLU A 1195 -3.44 -17.82 32.33
C GLU A 1195 -3.59 -17.92 30.80
N PHE A 1196 -4.54 -17.21 30.18
CA PHE A 1196 -4.79 -17.19 28.73
C PHE A 1196 -4.59 -15.81 28.09
N ASP A 1197 -3.79 -14.96 28.74
CA ASP A 1197 -3.36 -13.67 28.21
C ASP A 1197 -2.75 -13.83 26.80
N LEU A 1198 -3.34 -13.14 25.82
CA LEU A 1198 -2.98 -13.25 24.42
C LEU A 1198 -1.64 -12.57 24.12
N HIS A 1199 -1.28 -11.49 24.83
CA HIS A 1199 0.05 -10.88 24.69
C HIS A 1199 1.16 -11.86 25.09
N HIS A 1200 0.95 -12.67 26.13
CA HIS A 1200 1.89 -13.72 26.50
C HIS A 1200 2.04 -14.77 25.39
N HIS A 1201 0.93 -15.36 24.95
CA HIS A 1201 0.98 -16.50 24.02
C HIS A 1201 1.33 -16.08 22.59
N MET A 1202 0.63 -15.07 22.06
CA MET A 1202 0.74 -14.69 20.66
C MET A 1202 2.03 -13.91 20.41
N LEU A 1203 2.27 -12.84 21.18
CA LEU A 1203 3.41 -11.95 20.92
C LEU A 1203 4.75 -12.54 21.42
N ALA A 1204 4.86 -12.85 22.71
CA ALA A 1204 6.09 -13.42 23.27
C ALA A 1204 6.27 -14.90 22.90
N GLY A 1205 5.21 -15.70 23.02
CA GLY A 1205 5.23 -17.14 22.80
C GLY A 1205 5.43 -17.54 21.34
N TRP A 1206 4.58 -17.09 20.43
CA TRP A 1206 4.56 -17.51 19.02
C TRP A 1206 5.21 -16.53 18.06
N GLY A 1207 5.33 -15.26 18.47
CA GLY A 1207 5.85 -14.19 17.64
C GLY A 1207 4.82 -13.63 16.64
N VAL A 1208 3.53 -13.73 16.94
CA VAL A 1208 2.44 -13.11 16.17
C VAL A 1208 2.37 -11.63 16.55
N PRO A 1209 2.59 -10.70 15.61
CA PRO A 1209 2.44 -9.27 15.87
C PRO A 1209 0.99 -8.92 16.23
N ILE A 1210 0.84 -7.93 17.11
CA ILE A 1210 -0.46 -7.41 17.57
C ILE A 1210 -0.56 -5.94 17.17
N GLY A 1211 -1.66 -5.58 16.52
CA GLY A 1211 -2.00 -4.23 16.12
C GLY A 1211 -3.15 -3.69 16.95
N GLU A 1212 -3.02 -2.45 17.41
CA GLU A 1212 -4.00 -1.83 18.30
C GLU A 1212 -4.32 -0.42 17.82
N MET A 1213 -5.52 0.05 18.17
CA MET A 1213 -6.03 1.39 17.87
C MET A 1213 -6.04 1.74 16.38
N PHE A 1214 -6.22 0.76 15.50
CA PHE A 1214 -6.40 1.00 14.05
C PHE A 1214 -7.73 1.73 13.78
N ASP A 1215 -7.75 2.63 12.80
CA ASP A 1215 -9.02 3.20 12.33
C ASP A 1215 -9.67 2.26 11.31
N LEU A 1216 -10.72 1.56 11.74
CA LEU A 1216 -11.42 0.56 10.94
C LEU A 1216 -12.79 1.05 10.45
N ASP A 1217 -13.20 2.29 10.75
CA ASP A 1217 -14.52 2.80 10.38
C ASP A 1217 -14.66 2.97 8.86
N GLY A 1218 -13.66 3.60 8.22
CA GLY A 1218 -13.61 3.70 6.77
C GLY A 1218 -13.49 2.34 6.10
N LEU A 1219 -12.76 1.40 6.70
CA LEU A 1219 -12.59 0.04 6.18
C LEU A 1219 -13.90 -0.75 6.22
N ALA A 1220 -14.65 -0.64 7.32
CA ALA A 1220 -15.96 -1.28 7.46
C ALA A 1220 -16.95 -0.76 6.41
N GLU A 1221 -16.95 0.55 6.16
CA GLU A 1221 -17.77 1.15 5.11
C GLU A 1221 -17.39 0.65 3.71
N MET A 1222 -16.10 0.62 3.38
CA MET A 1222 -15.61 0.05 2.11
C MET A 1222 -16.02 -1.43 1.95
N CYS A 1223 -15.89 -2.24 3.02
CA CYS A 1223 -16.32 -3.64 3.00
C CYS A 1223 -17.83 -3.77 2.70
N ARG A 1224 -18.65 -2.90 3.29
CA ARG A 1224 -20.10 -2.86 3.04
C ARG A 1224 -20.43 -2.48 1.59
N GLN A 1225 -19.76 -1.46 1.06
CA GLN A 1225 -19.98 -0.99 -0.31
C GLN A 1225 -19.66 -2.07 -1.36
N HIS A 1226 -18.57 -2.83 -1.16
CA HIS A 1226 -18.20 -3.94 -2.04
C HIS A 1226 -18.90 -5.26 -1.74
N GLY A 1227 -19.59 -5.38 -0.61
CA GLY A 1227 -20.13 -6.65 -0.14
C GLY A 1227 -19.06 -7.73 0.08
N ARG A 1228 -17.84 -7.30 0.46
CA ARG A 1228 -16.65 -8.15 0.62
C ARG A 1228 -15.85 -7.71 1.84
N TRP A 1229 -15.49 -8.65 2.70
CA TRP A 1229 -14.78 -8.41 3.96
C TRP A 1229 -13.31 -8.87 3.93
N THR A 1230 -12.78 -9.06 2.71
CA THR A 1230 -11.39 -9.39 2.43
C THR A 1230 -10.78 -8.36 1.50
N PHE A 1231 -9.52 -8.01 1.74
CA PHE A 1231 -8.81 -6.93 1.04
C PHE A 1231 -7.30 -7.18 1.10
N PHE A 1232 -6.53 -6.47 0.29
CA PHE A 1232 -5.08 -6.47 0.43
C PHE A 1232 -4.69 -5.43 1.49
N VAL A 1233 -3.74 -5.76 2.36
CA VAL A 1233 -3.18 -4.84 3.35
C VAL A 1233 -1.71 -4.66 3.08
N SER A 1234 -1.27 -3.41 3.15
CA SER A 1234 0.14 -3.03 3.18
C SER A 1234 0.40 -2.15 4.39
N SER A 1235 1.44 -2.47 5.15
CA SER A 1235 1.87 -1.70 6.31
C SER A 1235 3.40 -1.63 6.33
N SER A 1236 3.93 -0.43 6.57
CA SER A 1236 5.36 -0.14 6.57
C SER A 1236 5.79 0.49 7.89
N PRO A 1237 6.09 -0.32 8.92
CA PRO A 1237 6.58 0.19 10.20
C PRO A 1237 7.88 1.00 10.04
N LEU A 1238 8.15 1.90 10.98
CA LEU A 1238 9.38 2.69 11.03
C LEU A 1238 10.60 1.78 11.06
N ASN A 1239 11.60 2.10 10.23
CA ASN A 1239 12.86 1.37 10.15
C ASN A 1239 13.79 1.72 11.34
N CYS A 1240 13.35 1.36 12.54
CA CYS A 1240 14.10 1.51 13.78
C CYS A 1240 14.60 0.14 14.25
N ALA A 1241 15.91 -0.12 14.08
CA ALA A 1241 16.52 -1.43 14.34
C ALA A 1241 16.19 -2.00 15.73
N ASN A 1242 16.20 -1.15 16.76
CA ASN A 1242 15.95 -1.54 18.15
C ASN A 1242 14.51 -1.21 18.63
N GLY A 1243 13.62 -0.82 17.71
CA GLY A 1243 12.27 -0.38 18.05
C GLY A 1243 11.50 -1.46 18.82
N VAL A 1244 10.73 -1.03 19.82
CA VAL A 1244 9.85 -1.89 20.64
C VAL A 1244 8.45 -1.96 20.04
N SER A 1245 7.98 -0.85 19.49
CA SER A 1245 6.71 -0.70 18.77
C SER A 1245 6.91 0.32 17.67
N SER A 1246 5.94 0.44 16.78
CA SER A 1246 5.97 1.41 15.67
C SER A 1246 4.56 1.81 15.26
N PRO A 1247 4.34 3.05 14.80
CA PRO A 1247 3.18 3.35 13.99
C PRO A 1247 3.12 2.40 12.79
N PRO A 1248 1.92 1.98 12.34
CA PRO A 1248 1.80 0.93 11.37
C PRO A 1248 1.98 1.43 9.94
N ASN A 1249 1.65 2.70 9.67
CA ASN A 1249 1.60 3.24 8.30
C ASN A 1249 0.88 2.26 7.36
N ALA A 1250 -0.35 1.91 7.73
CA ALA A 1250 -1.14 0.85 7.15
C ALA A 1250 -2.23 1.37 6.22
N MET A 1251 -2.45 0.63 5.14
CA MET A 1251 -3.47 0.91 4.12
C MET A 1251 -4.11 -0.40 3.69
N ALA A 1252 -5.43 -0.40 3.57
CA ALA A 1252 -6.18 -1.46 2.90
C ALA A 1252 -6.53 -1.04 1.47
N ILE A 1253 -6.47 -2.00 0.54
CA ILE A 1253 -6.64 -1.80 -0.90
C ILE A 1253 -7.61 -2.87 -1.43
N PHE A 1254 -8.64 -2.44 -2.17
CA PHE A 1254 -9.74 -3.27 -2.68
C PHE A 1254 -9.67 -3.57 -4.17
#